data_AF-A0A9E3RTX5-F1
#
_entry.id   AF-A0A9E3RTX5-F1
#
_cell.length_a   1.000
_cell.length_b   1.000
_cell.length_c   1.000
_cell.angle_alpha   90.00
_cell.angle_beta   90.00
_cell.angle_gamma   90.00
#
_symmetry.space_group_name_H-M   'P 1'
#
loop_
_entity.id
_entity.type
_entity.pdbx_description
1 polymer ?
#
loop_
_entity_poly.entity_id
_entity_poly.type
_entity_poly.pdbx_seq_one_letter_code
_entity_poly.pdbx_strand_id
1 'polypeptide(L)'
;MLLSMAFVLMLGATDAPAPYINTWLVAGTFDNAPDNAGFEFDWIDETRVQPREGDVSAGCEWRYFDDRLFSRNYDDYQDLFSYFLVKRNESIRAKVVYACVYVYTAVDQHAQLRVGADNEFKAWLNEALVSSSTESLPERDMSSASVELKAGWNRLLFKIANQEEGRLGFYARLCGDNGSRLPGLTYALSPGEGPLTVSTKALSGISTGELPTAWREWSYVGAHHTQTKTWPPMETQFLRKPSIAMQASDFTLSASGGMPPYRWTLVNGSLPEGLELHEDGSFTGAPAKNAGLSDYAIRVRVTDNANATAEKDFTLTLRERPNKWVEEARLTALIHHPESMPPGAFDEFAQLMKQQNYGLGMVISYNNGEYKYRWPSRFEPGNPEGILIGRYKAALEKAGVKFGMYIGNIDGPNHNGPNGAILLVEDAIRSYSPKAFWFDWAGWDATSPDAIYSMIKSYDPNTVVILNGIPTMSNGDWDIIDLEGWGCWGDRLWDLWPFNFPWPKKNAVETWRLIVDPAFEYSKGIEPDWQAYMRLQIALIADGHIANIDHSPTLVTGIGSDGKLPSLDESPLMAVHRKMANWANPAGLPPLHESYTQVNPGPLRSAAWGYNTINVPRNAVYLHIMSTPDGKAGIPKDGSLVAEPLAQRAVSITCMNTGKPVPFVQNDRELKLDVSAIDPDPIDTILKVELAGPHPDVEAPQNTDVRAVPEGNLAWRKPGLLLGVSGDHTLPASAFHFAHYANDGIRSTFACGANEYAWMYHLDLESEKQVSRIVIHFAGHAPDVPGYPTEYKVHLSRDGQSWSCIAHETQCKGGSFEYRVEPSPIRYIRVEAVTPNGPDQEGVQMCIAELEAYES
;
A
#
# COMPACT_ATOMS: atom_id res chain seq x y z
N MET A 1 -51.75 22.88 -25.08
CA MET A 1 -50.73 23.59 -25.87
C MET A 1 -49.80 24.27 -24.88
N LEU A 2 -48.49 24.07 -25.03
CA LEU A 2 -47.37 24.45 -24.15
C LEU A 2 -46.91 23.39 -23.12
N LEU A 3 -46.37 22.30 -23.66
CA LEU A 3 -45.19 21.62 -23.10
C LEU A 3 -43.98 22.14 -23.89
N SER A 4 -42.92 22.62 -23.23
CA SER A 4 -41.59 22.69 -23.85
C SER A 4 -40.49 22.65 -22.79
N MET A 5 -39.73 21.56 -22.84
CA MET A 5 -38.28 21.49 -22.67
C MET A 5 -37.68 22.10 -21.40
N ALA A 6 -37.46 21.25 -20.40
CA ALA A 6 -36.24 21.30 -19.60
C ALA A 6 -35.32 20.18 -20.11
N PHE A 7 -34.44 20.54 -21.05
CA PHE A 7 -33.31 19.71 -21.44
C PHE A 7 -32.34 19.71 -20.25
N VAL A 8 -32.23 18.59 -19.54
CA VAL A 8 -31.16 18.37 -18.57
C VAL A 8 -29.88 18.19 -19.36
N LEU A 9 -29.09 19.26 -19.44
CA LEU A 9 -27.68 19.20 -19.81
C LEU A 9 -26.95 18.41 -18.71
N MET A 10 -26.79 17.10 -18.90
CA MET A 10 -25.68 16.37 -18.27
C MET A 10 -24.38 16.85 -18.92
N LEU A 11 -23.85 17.98 -18.46
CA LEU A 11 -22.43 18.27 -18.57
C LEU A 11 -21.75 17.58 -17.38
N GLY A 12 -21.58 16.27 -17.49
CA GLY A 12 -20.85 15.44 -16.53
C GLY A 12 -19.48 15.05 -17.10
N ALA A 13 -18.42 15.58 -16.48
CA ALA A 13 -17.05 15.06 -16.44
C ALA A 13 -16.42 14.56 -17.77
N THR A 14 -16.04 15.47 -18.67
CA THR A 14 -15.19 15.14 -19.83
C THR A 14 -13.71 14.91 -19.48
N ASP A 15 -13.29 15.20 -18.24
CA ASP A 15 -11.89 15.06 -17.79
C ASP A 15 -11.63 13.84 -16.88
N ALA A 16 -12.67 13.06 -16.55
CA ALA A 16 -12.48 11.84 -15.73
C ALA A 16 -11.88 10.70 -16.57
N PRO A 17 -10.97 9.87 -16.01
CA PRO A 17 -10.40 8.74 -16.75
C PRO A 17 -11.47 7.71 -17.12
N ALA A 18 -11.34 7.11 -18.31
CA ALA A 18 -12.22 6.03 -18.74
C ALA A 18 -12.02 4.77 -17.87
N PRO A 19 -13.10 4.09 -17.48
CA PRO A 19 -13.01 2.82 -16.75
C PRO A 19 -12.46 1.72 -17.67
N TYR A 20 -11.83 0.72 -17.06
CA TYR A 20 -11.49 -0.52 -17.74
C TYR A 20 -12.69 -1.45 -17.82
N ILE A 21 -12.68 -2.30 -18.84
CA ILE A 21 -13.73 -3.28 -19.09
C ILE A 21 -13.41 -4.53 -18.27
N ASN A 22 -14.31 -4.87 -17.35
CA ASN A 22 -14.10 -5.96 -16.37
C ASN A 22 -15.03 -7.16 -16.54
N THR A 23 -16.01 -7.08 -17.44
CA THR A 23 -16.98 -8.15 -17.65
C THR A 23 -16.94 -8.60 -19.10
N TRP A 24 -16.65 -9.88 -19.31
CA TRP A 24 -16.37 -10.48 -20.62
C TRP A 24 -17.09 -11.81 -20.80
N LEU A 25 -17.26 -12.21 -22.05
CA LEU A 25 -17.38 -13.63 -22.41
C LEU A 25 -15.97 -14.16 -22.71
N VAL A 26 -15.58 -15.26 -22.08
CA VAL A 26 -14.28 -15.90 -22.31
C VAL A 26 -14.45 -17.32 -22.86
N ALA A 27 -13.66 -17.68 -23.87
CA ALA A 27 -13.56 -19.03 -24.42
C ALA A 27 -12.10 -19.47 -24.56
N GLY A 28 -11.84 -20.73 -24.23
CA GLY A 28 -10.51 -21.33 -24.23
C GLY A 28 -10.43 -22.46 -23.19
N THR A 29 -9.24 -23.00 -22.94
CA THR A 29 -7.98 -22.70 -23.64
C THR A 29 -7.84 -23.47 -24.96
N PHE A 30 -7.35 -22.84 -26.02
CA PHE A 30 -6.93 -23.50 -27.27
C PHE A 30 -5.41 -23.72 -27.27
N ASP A 31 -4.92 -24.70 -28.03
CA ASP A 31 -3.49 -25.00 -28.10
C ASP A 31 -2.73 -23.92 -28.90
N ASN A 32 -1.64 -23.41 -28.32
CA ASN A 32 -0.66 -22.63 -29.06
C ASN A 32 0.57 -23.52 -29.30
N ALA A 33 0.87 -23.83 -30.55
CA ALA A 33 2.11 -24.52 -30.86
C ALA A 33 3.33 -23.64 -30.51
N PRO A 34 4.51 -24.22 -30.19
CA PRO A 34 5.70 -23.45 -29.80
C PRO A 34 6.22 -22.44 -30.84
N ASP A 35 5.75 -22.55 -32.09
CA ASP A 35 6.06 -21.66 -33.22
C ASP A 35 4.99 -20.57 -33.42
N ASN A 36 4.14 -20.33 -32.43
CA ASN A 36 2.97 -19.43 -32.48
C ASN A 36 1.89 -19.80 -33.50
N ALA A 37 1.95 -21.00 -34.10
CA ALA A 37 0.97 -21.36 -35.13
C ALA A 37 -0.47 -21.35 -34.60
N GLY A 38 -0.70 -21.62 -33.31
CA GLY A 38 -2.04 -21.54 -32.71
C GLY A 38 -2.53 -20.11 -32.51
N PHE A 39 -1.64 -19.15 -32.22
CA PHE A 39 -1.97 -17.73 -32.16
C PHE A 39 -2.24 -17.12 -33.55
N GLU A 40 -1.63 -17.66 -34.60
CA GLU A 40 -1.95 -17.30 -35.98
C GLU A 40 -3.17 -18.03 -36.54
N PHE A 41 -3.57 -19.15 -35.94
CA PHE A 41 -4.72 -19.93 -36.39
C PHE A 41 -6.05 -19.29 -35.97
N ASP A 42 -6.96 -19.13 -36.93
CA ASP A 42 -8.34 -18.71 -36.66
C ASP A 42 -9.16 -19.87 -36.07
N TRP A 43 -9.32 -19.86 -34.75
CA TRP A 43 -10.02 -20.94 -34.03
C TRP A 43 -11.54 -20.84 -34.10
N ILE A 44 -12.08 -19.64 -34.33
CA ILE A 44 -13.47 -19.33 -33.99
C ILE A 44 -14.22 -18.56 -35.08
N ASP A 45 -13.62 -18.35 -36.26
CA ASP A 45 -14.06 -17.36 -37.25
C ASP A 45 -13.98 -15.94 -36.67
N GLU A 46 -12.76 -15.54 -36.30
CA GLU A 46 -12.42 -14.29 -35.59
C GLU A 46 -13.12 -13.06 -36.20
N THR A 47 -13.25 -13.02 -37.53
CA THR A 47 -13.87 -11.90 -38.24
C THR A 47 -15.40 -11.84 -38.12
N ARG A 48 -16.09 -12.96 -37.87
CA ARG A 48 -17.56 -13.03 -37.95
C ARG A 48 -18.26 -13.57 -36.70
N VAL A 49 -17.55 -14.19 -35.77
CA VAL A 49 -18.16 -14.83 -34.60
C VAL A 49 -18.98 -13.83 -33.77
N GLN A 50 -20.21 -14.16 -33.41
CA GLN A 50 -21.02 -13.33 -32.51
C GLN A 50 -21.37 -14.16 -31.28
N PRO A 51 -20.39 -14.42 -30.41
CA PRO A 51 -20.59 -15.37 -29.33
C PRO A 51 -21.62 -14.84 -28.35
N ARG A 52 -22.46 -15.76 -27.90
CA ARG A 52 -23.32 -15.62 -26.73
C ARG A 52 -22.84 -16.60 -25.67
N GLU A 53 -23.21 -16.34 -24.44
CA GLU A 53 -22.87 -17.27 -23.36
C GLU A 53 -23.50 -18.65 -23.59
N GLY A 54 -22.73 -19.70 -23.37
CA GLY A 54 -23.11 -21.10 -23.63
C GLY A 54 -22.89 -21.55 -25.07
N ASP A 55 -22.61 -20.64 -26.01
CA ASP A 55 -22.19 -21.01 -27.36
C ASP A 55 -20.87 -21.78 -27.31
N VAL A 56 -20.66 -22.68 -28.28
CA VAL A 56 -19.43 -23.48 -28.37
C VAL A 56 -18.70 -23.14 -29.67
N SER A 57 -17.44 -22.74 -29.56
CA SER A 57 -16.54 -22.49 -30.69
C SER A 57 -15.34 -23.42 -30.60
N ALA A 58 -15.13 -24.24 -31.64
CA ALA A 58 -14.07 -25.24 -31.71
C ALA A 58 -13.92 -26.11 -30.43
N GLY A 59 -15.05 -26.50 -29.83
CA GLY A 59 -15.10 -27.34 -28.63
C GLY A 59 -14.99 -26.60 -27.30
N CYS A 60 -14.71 -25.29 -27.30
CA CYS A 60 -14.69 -24.45 -26.12
C CYS A 60 -15.99 -23.65 -25.99
N GLU A 61 -16.63 -23.72 -24.82
CA GLU A 61 -17.82 -22.94 -24.49
C GLU A 61 -17.45 -21.52 -24.06
N TRP A 62 -18.21 -20.53 -24.53
CA TRP A 62 -18.15 -19.13 -24.10
C TRP A 62 -18.84 -18.93 -22.76
N ARG A 63 -18.13 -18.36 -21.79
CA ARG A 63 -18.62 -18.24 -20.41
C ARG A 63 -18.50 -16.83 -19.89
N TYR A 64 -19.44 -16.45 -19.03
CA TYR A 64 -19.32 -15.24 -18.23
C TYR A 64 -17.99 -15.23 -17.46
N PHE A 65 -17.28 -14.11 -17.54
CA PHE A 65 -16.03 -13.87 -16.84
C PHE A 65 -16.02 -12.45 -16.27
N ASP A 66 -15.74 -12.36 -14.98
CA ASP A 66 -15.46 -11.13 -14.25
C ASP A 66 -14.64 -11.56 -13.03
N ASP A 67 -13.37 -11.23 -13.02
CA ASP A 67 -12.40 -11.77 -12.09
C ASP A 67 -12.56 -11.24 -10.66
N ARG A 68 -13.18 -10.07 -10.52
CA ARG A 68 -13.58 -9.46 -9.25
C ARG A 68 -14.51 -10.37 -8.44
N LEU A 69 -15.17 -11.33 -9.07
CA LEU A 69 -16.01 -12.34 -8.41
C LEU A 69 -15.23 -13.44 -7.67
N PHE A 70 -13.93 -13.63 -7.94
CA PHE A 70 -13.14 -14.69 -7.31
C PHE A 70 -11.76 -14.28 -6.79
N SER A 71 -11.13 -13.26 -7.38
CA SER A 71 -9.86 -12.68 -6.90
C SER A 71 -10.10 -11.41 -6.09
N ARG A 72 -11.14 -10.64 -6.43
CA ARG A 72 -11.41 -9.28 -5.92
C ARG A 72 -10.13 -8.43 -5.99
N ASN A 73 -9.85 -7.96 -7.19
CA ASN A 73 -8.77 -7.04 -7.49
C ASN A 73 -9.23 -5.57 -7.44
N TYR A 74 -8.26 -4.71 -7.16
CA TYR A 74 -8.27 -3.25 -7.24
C TYR A 74 -7.28 -2.78 -8.32
N ASP A 75 -7.15 -3.55 -9.39
CA ASP A 75 -6.19 -3.25 -10.45
C ASP A 75 -6.81 -3.20 -11.86
N ASP A 76 -8.04 -3.70 -12.07
CA ASP A 76 -8.70 -3.90 -13.37
C ASP A 76 -8.04 -4.95 -14.30
N TYR A 77 -7.09 -5.73 -13.78
CA TYR A 77 -6.38 -6.77 -14.51
C TYR A 77 -7.25 -7.99 -14.72
N GLN A 78 -7.45 -8.41 -15.96
CA GLN A 78 -8.26 -9.58 -16.27
C GLN A 78 -7.42 -10.85 -16.09
N ASP A 79 -7.42 -11.42 -14.87
CA ASP A 79 -6.61 -12.59 -14.49
C ASP A 79 -7.13 -13.91 -15.09
N LEU A 80 -6.64 -14.24 -16.29
CA LEU A 80 -6.92 -15.51 -16.96
C LEU A 80 -6.04 -16.66 -16.42
N PHE A 81 -4.86 -16.35 -15.89
CA PHE A 81 -3.96 -17.32 -15.24
C PHE A 81 -4.71 -18.07 -14.14
N SER A 82 -5.22 -17.34 -13.15
CA SER A 82 -5.84 -17.96 -11.99
C SER A 82 -7.20 -18.56 -12.33
N TYR A 83 -7.94 -17.95 -13.25
CA TYR A 83 -9.22 -18.50 -13.70
C TYR A 83 -9.05 -19.90 -14.32
N PHE A 84 -8.14 -20.06 -15.26
CA PHE A 84 -7.94 -21.36 -15.92
C PHE A 84 -7.14 -22.33 -15.04
N LEU A 85 -5.98 -21.90 -14.53
CA LEU A 85 -5.09 -22.79 -13.78
C LEU A 85 -5.64 -23.14 -12.39
N VAL A 86 -6.01 -22.13 -11.61
CA VAL A 86 -6.38 -22.32 -10.19
C VAL A 86 -7.84 -22.72 -10.04
N LYS A 87 -8.76 -22.05 -10.73
CA LYS A 87 -10.20 -22.27 -10.54
C LYS A 87 -10.78 -23.39 -11.41
N ARG A 88 -10.19 -23.66 -12.58
CA ARG A 88 -10.66 -24.69 -13.50
C ARG A 88 -9.74 -25.89 -13.63
N ASN A 89 -8.53 -25.82 -13.07
CA ASN A 89 -7.52 -26.88 -13.19
C ASN A 89 -7.22 -27.21 -14.67
N GLU A 90 -7.15 -26.19 -15.50
CA GLU A 90 -6.82 -26.24 -16.93
C GLU A 90 -5.41 -25.71 -17.16
N SER A 91 -4.65 -26.34 -18.07
CA SER A 91 -3.30 -25.87 -18.42
C SER A 91 -3.38 -24.56 -19.18
N ILE A 92 -2.49 -23.63 -18.86
CA ILE A 92 -2.37 -22.31 -19.49
C ILE A 92 -1.07 -22.14 -20.30
N ARG A 93 -0.15 -23.11 -20.22
CA ARG A 93 1.13 -23.05 -20.92
C ARG A 93 0.92 -23.25 -22.41
N ALA A 94 1.48 -22.36 -23.22
CA ALA A 94 1.36 -22.40 -24.67
C ALA A 94 -0.12 -22.50 -25.09
N LYS A 95 -0.92 -21.54 -24.59
CA LYS A 95 -2.37 -21.49 -24.81
C LYS A 95 -2.83 -20.19 -25.41
N VAL A 96 -3.98 -20.27 -26.06
CA VAL A 96 -4.74 -19.13 -26.60
C VAL A 96 -6.09 -19.06 -25.88
N VAL A 97 -6.53 -17.84 -25.56
CA VAL A 97 -7.83 -17.53 -24.98
C VAL A 97 -8.45 -16.39 -25.77
N TYR A 98 -9.77 -16.43 -25.93
CA TYR A 98 -10.52 -15.31 -26.47
C TYR A 98 -11.39 -14.65 -25.40
N ALA A 99 -11.51 -13.33 -25.46
CA ALA A 99 -12.41 -12.53 -24.65
C ALA A 99 -13.28 -11.64 -25.55
N CYS A 100 -14.58 -11.57 -25.32
CA CYS A 100 -15.53 -10.83 -26.15
C CYS A 100 -16.49 -10.00 -25.29
N VAL A 101 -16.77 -8.78 -25.73
CA VAL A 101 -17.80 -7.90 -25.16
C VAL A 101 -18.45 -7.10 -26.29
N TYR A 102 -19.69 -6.67 -26.09
CA TYR A 102 -20.39 -5.77 -27.00
C TYR A 102 -20.50 -4.37 -26.38
N VAL A 103 -20.26 -3.35 -27.18
CA VAL A 103 -20.35 -1.94 -26.77
C VAL A 103 -21.36 -1.20 -27.66
N TYR A 104 -22.37 -0.64 -27.03
CA TYR A 104 -23.37 0.21 -27.67
C TYR A 104 -22.95 1.68 -27.59
N THR A 105 -23.16 2.40 -28.69
CA THR A 105 -23.16 3.87 -28.74
C THR A 105 -24.37 4.35 -29.53
N ALA A 106 -24.98 5.47 -29.13
CA ALA A 106 -26.09 6.06 -29.87
C ALA A 106 -25.66 6.79 -31.16
N VAL A 107 -24.37 7.13 -31.27
CA VAL A 107 -23.80 7.92 -32.37
C VAL A 107 -22.52 7.28 -32.88
N ASP A 108 -22.17 7.54 -34.13
CA ASP A 108 -20.80 7.31 -34.60
C ASP A 108 -19.87 8.18 -33.76
N GLN A 109 -18.86 7.59 -33.14
CA GLN A 109 -17.90 8.32 -32.30
C GLN A 109 -16.49 7.76 -32.44
N HIS A 110 -15.54 8.68 -32.49
CA HIS A 110 -14.12 8.38 -32.43
C HIS A 110 -13.73 7.90 -31.02
N ALA A 111 -12.85 6.92 -30.96
CA ALA A 111 -12.31 6.39 -29.71
C ALA A 111 -10.87 5.90 -29.88
N GLN A 112 -10.17 5.75 -28.75
CA GLN A 112 -8.98 4.94 -28.63
C GLN A 112 -9.31 3.63 -27.91
N LEU A 113 -8.93 2.50 -28.52
CA LEU A 113 -8.79 1.24 -27.82
C LEU A 113 -7.41 1.19 -27.17
N ARG A 114 -7.35 1.13 -25.84
CA ARG A 114 -6.10 0.98 -25.09
C ARG A 114 -6.02 -0.39 -24.45
N VAL A 115 -4.88 -1.04 -24.60
CA VAL A 115 -4.67 -2.46 -24.24
C VAL A 115 -3.34 -2.64 -23.54
N GLY A 116 -3.34 -3.46 -22.49
CA GLY A 116 -2.15 -4.13 -21.97
C GLY A 116 -2.41 -5.62 -21.98
N ALA A 117 -1.48 -6.45 -22.43
CA ALA A 117 -1.71 -7.90 -22.45
C ALA A 117 -0.40 -8.64 -22.23
N ASP A 118 -0.49 -9.82 -21.63
CA ASP A 118 0.65 -10.71 -21.51
C ASP A 118 1.08 -11.23 -22.87
N ASN A 119 2.29 -10.86 -23.29
CA ASN A 119 2.99 -11.39 -24.44
C ASN A 119 2.30 -11.13 -25.79
N GLU A 120 1.29 -11.93 -26.17
CA GLU A 120 0.68 -11.89 -27.50
C GLU A 120 -0.79 -11.49 -27.42
N PHE A 121 -1.20 -10.51 -28.22
CA PHE A 121 -2.62 -10.21 -28.39
C PHE A 121 -3.00 -9.76 -29.81
N LYS A 122 -4.26 -10.02 -30.17
CA LYS A 122 -4.96 -9.41 -31.31
C LYS A 122 -6.31 -8.90 -30.85
N ALA A 123 -6.73 -7.76 -31.38
CA ALA A 123 -8.00 -7.13 -31.07
C ALA A 123 -8.76 -6.78 -32.35
N TRP A 124 -10.02 -7.18 -32.40
CA TRP A 124 -10.94 -6.85 -33.48
C TRP A 124 -12.07 -5.98 -32.96
N LEU A 125 -12.36 -4.90 -33.69
CA LEU A 125 -13.58 -4.13 -33.53
C LEU A 125 -14.47 -4.41 -34.74
N ASN A 126 -15.65 -4.96 -34.47
CA ASN A 126 -16.52 -5.56 -35.48
C ASN A 126 -15.70 -6.58 -36.28
N GLU A 127 -15.63 -6.47 -37.60
CA GLU A 127 -14.90 -7.42 -38.46
C GLU A 127 -13.41 -7.06 -38.62
N ALA A 128 -13.00 -5.84 -38.24
CA ALA A 128 -11.67 -5.30 -38.53
C ALA A 128 -10.68 -5.61 -37.40
N LEU A 129 -9.52 -6.17 -37.76
CA LEU A 129 -8.36 -6.22 -36.87
C LEU A 129 -7.84 -4.79 -36.66
N VAL A 130 -7.91 -4.29 -35.42
CA VAL A 130 -7.58 -2.90 -35.09
C VAL A 130 -6.28 -2.76 -34.30
N SER A 131 -5.83 -3.81 -33.62
CA SER A 131 -4.55 -3.83 -32.91
C SER A 131 -4.02 -5.25 -32.78
N SER A 132 -2.69 -5.40 -32.79
CA SER A 132 -2.02 -6.66 -32.50
C SER A 132 -0.61 -6.43 -31.99
N SER A 133 -0.14 -7.29 -31.10
CA SER A 133 1.26 -7.35 -30.68
C SER A 133 1.67 -8.80 -30.43
N THR A 134 2.93 -9.11 -30.72
CA THR A 134 3.57 -10.38 -30.32
C THR A 134 4.59 -10.19 -29.19
N GLU A 135 4.80 -8.96 -28.75
CA GLU A 135 5.72 -8.58 -27.67
C GLU A 135 5.06 -7.47 -26.85
N SER A 136 4.11 -7.85 -25.99
CA SER A 136 3.34 -6.95 -25.12
C SER A 136 3.67 -7.21 -23.65
N LEU A 137 3.63 -6.14 -22.86
CA LEU A 137 3.66 -6.22 -21.41
C LEU A 137 2.24 -6.02 -20.85
N PRO A 138 1.91 -6.68 -19.73
CA PRO A 138 0.63 -6.48 -19.04
C PRO A 138 0.66 -5.19 -18.21
N GLU A 139 1.02 -4.04 -18.81
CA GLU A 139 0.83 -2.74 -18.17
C GLU A 139 -0.40 -2.06 -18.76
N ARG A 140 -1.07 -1.25 -17.96
CA ARG A 140 -2.20 -0.43 -18.43
C ARG A 140 -1.77 0.45 -19.62
N ASP A 141 -2.61 0.49 -20.65
CA ASP A 141 -2.43 1.34 -21.84
C ASP A 141 -1.15 1.12 -22.65
N MET A 142 -0.50 -0.05 -22.56
CA MET A 142 0.75 -0.35 -23.30
C MET A 142 0.64 -0.17 -24.82
N SER A 143 -0.51 -0.53 -25.38
CA SER A 143 -0.85 -0.29 -26.78
C SER A 143 -2.08 0.60 -26.89
N SER A 144 -2.13 1.41 -27.93
CA SER A 144 -3.29 2.23 -28.27
C SER A 144 -3.56 2.17 -29.78
N ALA A 145 -4.83 2.08 -30.15
CA ALA A 145 -5.27 2.12 -31.53
C ALA A 145 -6.48 3.05 -31.67
N SER A 146 -6.44 3.95 -32.65
CA SER A 146 -7.59 4.76 -33.05
C SER A 146 -8.64 3.87 -33.70
N VAL A 147 -9.87 3.95 -33.23
CA VAL A 147 -11.01 3.17 -33.70
C VAL A 147 -12.25 4.04 -33.87
N GLU A 148 -13.15 3.60 -34.73
CA GLU A 148 -14.44 4.27 -34.97
C GLU A 148 -15.57 3.37 -34.48
N LEU A 149 -16.27 3.79 -33.44
CA LEU A 149 -17.48 3.13 -32.99
C LEU A 149 -18.63 3.56 -33.89
N LYS A 150 -19.41 2.60 -34.40
CA LYS A 150 -20.61 2.87 -35.18
C LYS A 150 -21.83 2.96 -34.28
N ALA A 151 -22.76 3.84 -34.61
CA ALA A 151 -24.07 3.91 -33.95
C ALA A 151 -24.72 2.52 -33.92
N GLY A 152 -25.14 2.09 -32.74
CA GLY A 152 -25.58 0.72 -32.48
C GLY A 152 -24.53 -0.10 -31.70
N TRP A 153 -24.66 -1.43 -31.81
CA TRP A 153 -23.78 -2.39 -31.14
C TRP A 153 -22.52 -2.63 -31.96
N ASN A 154 -21.37 -2.57 -31.29
CA ASN A 154 -20.08 -2.94 -31.84
C ASN A 154 -19.54 -4.13 -31.06
N ARG A 155 -18.96 -5.11 -31.75
CA ARG A 155 -18.32 -6.28 -31.12
C ARG A 155 -16.85 -5.96 -30.88
N LEU A 156 -16.38 -6.12 -29.66
CA LEU A 156 -14.96 -6.03 -29.32
C LEU A 156 -14.47 -7.43 -28.92
N LEU A 157 -13.58 -8.00 -29.72
CA LEU A 157 -13.03 -9.34 -29.56
C LEU A 157 -11.52 -9.25 -29.34
N PHE A 158 -11.03 -9.96 -28.34
CA PHE A 158 -9.62 -10.14 -28.06
C PHE A 158 -9.24 -11.60 -28.21
N LYS A 159 -8.03 -11.82 -28.71
CA LYS A 159 -7.28 -13.07 -28.65
C LYS A 159 -6.02 -12.79 -27.85
N ILE A 160 -5.81 -13.53 -26.77
CA ILE A 160 -4.65 -13.42 -25.89
C ILE A 160 -3.95 -14.76 -25.91
N ALA A 161 -2.62 -14.75 -25.97
CA ALA A 161 -1.85 -15.97 -25.88
C ALA A 161 -0.56 -15.78 -25.09
N ASN A 162 -0.11 -16.87 -24.47
CA ASN A 162 1.22 -16.91 -23.89
C ASN A 162 1.89 -18.26 -24.25
N GLN A 163 3.13 -18.18 -24.73
CA GLN A 163 3.99 -19.33 -25.00
C GLN A 163 4.59 -19.93 -23.74
N GLU A 164 4.77 -19.12 -22.70
CA GLU A 164 5.40 -19.53 -21.46
C GLU A 164 4.36 -20.01 -20.43
N GLU A 165 4.81 -20.76 -19.44
CA GLU A 165 4.03 -21.05 -18.23
C GLU A 165 4.22 -19.87 -17.29
N GLY A 166 3.13 -19.33 -16.74
CA GLY A 166 3.16 -18.08 -15.99
C GLY A 166 2.05 -17.15 -16.47
N ARG A 167 2.26 -15.84 -16.42
CA ARG A 167 1.20 -14.83 -16.55
C ARG A 167 0.32 -15.00 -17.79
N LEU A 168 -0.98 -14.83 -17.62
CA LEU A 168 -1.94 -14.80 -18.72
C LEU A 168 -3.09 -13.89 -18.31
N GLY A 169 -3.28 -12.79 -19.04
CA GLY A 169 -4.27 -11.79 -18.72
C GLY A 169 -4.05 -10.51 -19.50
N PHE A 170 -4.92 -9.53 -19.25
CA PHE A 170 -4.94 -8.28 -20.01
C PHE A 170 -5.70 -7.15 -19.32
N TYR A 171 -5.52 -5.95 -19.85
CA TYR A 171 -6.23 -4.71 -19.60
C TYR A 171 -6.86 -4.25 -20.92
N ALA A 172 -8.09 -3.77 -20.90
CA ALA A 172 -8.66 -3.11 -22.06
C ALA A 172 -9.66 -2.01 -21.67
N ARG A 173 -9.60 -0.89 -22.39
CA ARG A 173 -10.60 0.20 -22.29
C ARG A 173 -10.83 0.92 -23.61
N LEU A 174 -12.01 1.52 -23.74
CA LEU A 174 -12.34 2.49 -24.79
C LEU A 174 -12.39 3.88 -24.17
N CYS A 175 -11.64 4.82 -24.75
CA CYS A 175 -11.44 6.15 -24.17
C CYS A 175 -11.26 7.23 -25.25
N GLY A 176 -11.33 8.50 -24.85
CA GLY A 176 -10.92 9.62 -25.70
C GLY A 176 -9.39 9.68 -25.85
N ASP A 177 -8.89 10.60 -26.67
CA ASP A 177 -7.46 10.66 -27.03
C ASP A 177 -6.50 10.83 -25.85
N ASN A 178 -6.97 11.44 -24.77
CA ASN A 178 -6.23 11.66 -23.53
C ASN A 178 -6.52 10.60 -22.44
N GLY A 179 -7.23 9.52 -22.76
CA GLY A 179 -7.66 8.51 -21.78
C GLY A 179 -8.94 8.87 -21.03
N SER A 180 -9.62 9.96 -21.41
CA SER A 180 -10.89 10.39 -20.80
C SER A 180 -12.05 9.45 -21.11
N ARG A 181 -13.06 9.47 -20.25
CA ARG A 181 -14.31 8.76 -20.43
C ARG A 181 -15.06 9.25 -21.67
N LEU A 182 -15.52 8.30 -22.49
CA LEU A 182 -16.41 8.57 -23.62
C LEU A 182 -17.88 8.60 -23.17
N PRO A 183 -18.70 9.53 -23.70
CA PRO A 183 -20.10 9.63 -23.31
C PRO A 183 -20.95 8.51 -23.93
N GLY A 184 -21.91 8.02 -23.14
CA GLY A 184 -23.01 7.18 -23.64
C GLY A 184 -22.64 5.76 -24.09
N LEU A 185 -21.48 5.24 -23.66
CA LEU A 185 -21.15 3.84 -23.90
C LEU A 185 -21.93 2.92 -22.95
N THR A 186 -22.43 1.80 -23.48
CA THR A 186 -23.06 0.73 -22.69
C THR A 186 -22.45 -0.61 -23.07
N TYR A 187 -22.02 -1.40 -22.09
CA TYR A 187 -21.42 -2.72 -22.31
C TYR A 187 -22.43 -3.83 -22.03
N ALA A 188 -22.40 -4.89 -22.84
CA ALA A 188 -23.23 -6.08 -22.65
C ALA A 188 -22.51 -7.34 -23.15
N LEU A 189 -22.90 -8.50 -22.63
CA LEU A 189 -22.39 -9.81 -23.07
C LEU A 189 -23.16 -10.38 -24.26
N SER A 190 -24.27 -9.75 -24.65
CA SER A 190 -25.01 -10.09 -25.86
C SER A 190 -25.66 -8.83 -26.44
N PRO A 191 -25.66 -8.66 -27.77
CA PRO A 191 -26.25 -7.49 -28.42
C PRO A 191 -27.78 -7.47 -28.24
N GLY A 192 -28.38 -6.28 -28.38
CA GLY A 192 -29.77 -5.93 -27.99
C GLY A 192 -30.93 -6.61 -28.72
N GLU A 193 -30.71 -7.74 -29.39
CA GLU A 193 -31.78 -8.55 -29.97
C GLU A 193 -32.31 -9.54 -28.93
N GLY A 194 -33.36 -9.16 -28.18
CA GLY A 194 -34.02 -10.04 -27.22
C GLY A 194 -34.69 -9.30 -26.06
N PRO A 195 -35.42 -10.03 -25.20
CA PRO A 195 -35.99 -9.45 -23.98
C PRO A 195 -34.87 -8.93 -23.06
N LEU A 196 -35.13 -7.81 -22.39
CA LEU A 196 -34.23 -7.27 -21.37
C LEU A 196 -34.00 -8.30 -20.26
N THR A 197 -32.75 -8.49 -19.87
CA THR A 197 -32.33 -9.42 -18.81
C THR A 197 -31.15 -8.85 -18.02
N VAL A 198 -31.04 -9.23 -16.75
CA VAL A 198 -29.84 -8.97 -15.94
C VAL A 198 -28.82 -10.06 -16.24
N SER A 199 -27.64 -9.67 -16.74
CA SER A 199 -26.58 -10.62 -17.14
C SER A 199 -25.53 -10.86 -16.05
N THR A 200 -25.41 -9.98 -15.05
CA THR A 200 -24.53 -10.20 -13.89
C THR A 200 -24.93 -11.47 -13.15
N LYS A 201 -23.94 -12.30 -12.79
CA LYS A 201 -24.12 -13.58 -12.10
C LYS A 201 -22.80 -14.10 -11.53
N ALA A 202 -22.91 -15.17 -10.73
CA ALA A 202 -21.76 -15.94 -10.26
C ALA A 202 -20.99 -16.60 -11.43
N LEU A 203 -19.69 -16.83 -11.23
CA LEU A 203 -18.90 -17.64 -12.14
C LEU A 203 -19.31 -19.11 -12.05
N SER A 204 -19.71 -19.66 -13.20
CA SER A 204 -20.16 -21.05 -13.33
C SER A 204 -19.10 -22.03 -12.81
N GLY A 205 -19.48 -22.86 -11.84
CA GLY A 205 -18.62 -23.91 -11.28
C GLY A 205 -17.50 -23.43 -10.35
N ILE A 206 -17.39 -22.12 -10.07
CA ILE A 206 -16.24 -21.54 -9.36
C ILE A 206 -16.63 -20.73 -8.11
N SER A 207 -17.73 -19.96 -8.16
CA SER A 207 -18.16 -19.10 -7.03
C SER A 207 -19.53 -19.51 -6.47
N THR A 208 -19.74 -19.27 -5.18
CA THR A 208 -21.00 -19.48 -4.46
C THR A 208 -21.86 -18.20 -4.34
N GLY A 209 -21.37 -17.04 -4.79
CA GLY A 209 -22.05 -15.75 -4.71
C GLY A 209 -22.11 -15.01 -6.06
N GLU A 210 -23.14 -14.18 -6.25
CA GLU A 210 -23.40 -13.50 -7.53
C GLU A 210 -22.78 -12.10 -7.64
N LEU A 211 -22.32 -11.53 -6.53
CA LEU A 211 -21.64 -10.25 -6.45
C LEU A 211 -20.28 -10.43 -5.74
N PRO A 212 -19.27 -9.59 -6.03
CA PRO A 212 -18.01 -9.61 -5.33
C PRO A 212 -18.20 -9.51 -3.81
N THR A 213 -17.40 -10.25 -3.04
CA THR A 213 -17.44 -10.16 -1.57
C THR A 213 -17.03 -8.74 -1.13
N ALA A 214 -17.87 -8.12 -0.32
CA ALA A 214 -17.58 -6.84 0.32
C ALA A 214 -16.83 -7.06 1.64
N TRP A 215 -16.02 -6.07 2.04
CA TRP A 215 -15.26 -6.12 3.28
C TRP A 215 -15.41 -4.81 4.02
N ARG A 216 -15.56 -4.85 5.35
CA ARG A 216 -15.67 -3.65 6.17
C ARG A 216 -14.48 -2.72 5.96
N GLU A 217 -14.76 -1.42 5.98
CA GLU A 217 -13.80 -0.31 5.91
C GLU A 217 -13.01 -0.20 4.59
N TRP A 218 -13.14 -1.17 3.68
CA TRP A 218 -12.49 -1.14 2.37
C TRP A 218 -13.47 -0.74 1.28
N SER A 219 -13.00 0.05 0.31
CA SER A 219 -13.78 0.39 -0.88
C SER A 219 -14.29 -0.87 -1.58
N TYR A 220 -15.51 -0.82 -2.09
CA TYR A 220 -16.08 -1.93 -2.82
C TYR A 220 -15.58 -1.95 -4.27
N VAL A 221 -14.54 -2.75 -4.53
CA VAL A 221 -13.89 -2.97 -5.84
C VAL A 221 -13.24 -1.73 -6.46
N GLY A 222 -13.91 -0.58 -6.51
CA GLY A 222 -13.38 0.66 -7.08
C GLY A 222 -12.32 1.36 -6.23
N ALA A 223 -11.33 1.96 -6.90
CA ALA A 223 -10.25 2.74 -6.31
C ALA A 223 -9.67 3.73 -7.35
N HIS A 224 -9.49 5.01 -7.00
CA HIS A 224 -8.98 6.01 -7.95
C HIS A 224 -7.95 6.96 -7.34
N HIS A 225 -6.84 7.19 -8.06
CA HIS A 225 -5.79 8.15 -7.70
C HIS A 225 -6.29 9.58 -7.42
N THR A 226 -7.34 10.07 -8.07
CA THR A 226 -7.84 11.44 -7.78
C THR A 226 -8.37 11.61 -6.35
N GLN A 227 -8.63 10.50 -5.64
CA GLN A 227 -8.98 10.47 -4.21
C GLN A 227 -7.74 10.54 -3.30
N THR A 228 -6.51 10.52 -3.85
CA THR A 228 -5.23 10.49 -3.10
C THR A 228 -4.50 11.83 -3.07
N LYS A 229 -5.10 12.94 -3.51
CA LYS A 229 -4.52 14.30 -3.49
C LYS A 229 -3.97 14.78 -2.13
N THR A 230 -4.25 14.06 -1.05
CA THR A 230 -3.71 14.33 0.28
C THR A 230 -2.34 13.73 0.52
N TRP A 231 -1.82 12.87 -0.37
CA TRP A 231 -0.53 12.19 -0.18
C TRP A 231 0.61 13.19 0.03
N PRO A 232 1.63 12.91 0.86
CA PRO A 232 2.91 13.61 0.80
C PRO A 232 3.38 13.65 -0.66
N PRO A 233 4.07 14.71 -1.12
CA PRO A 233 4.54 14.87 -2.49
C PRO A 233 5.73 13.94 -2.79
N MET A 234 5.57 12.65 -2.53
CA MET A 234 6.24 11.58 -3.24
C MET A 234 5.83 11.53 -4.72
N GLU A 235 4.80 12.28 -5.11
CA GLU A 235 4.08 12.22 -6.39
C GLU A 235 4.97 12.33 -7.66
N THR A 236 5.98 13.19 -7.75
CA THR A 236 6.56 13.49 -9.09
C THR A 236 7.44 12.40 -9.69
N GLN A 237 8.04 11.52 -8.89
CA GLN A 237 8.93 10.47 -9.38
C GLN A 237 8.21 9.16 -9.74
N PHE A 238 7.14 8.85 -9.00
CA PHE A 238 6.35 7.62 -9.19
C PHE A 238 5.25 7.78 -10.24
N LEU A 239 4.85 9.03 -10.55
CA LEU A 239 3.88 9.35 -11.61
C LEU A 239 4.46 9.35 -13.03
N ARG A 240 5.77 9.06 -13.21
CA ARG A 240 6.41 9.00 -14.55
C ARG A 240 5.86 7.88 -15.44
N LYS A 241 5.12 6.93 -14.87
CA LYS A 241 4.31 5.95 -15.59
C LYS A 241 2.84 6.06 -15.14
N PRO A 242 1.97 6.75 -15.91
CA PRO A 242 0.52 6.82 -15.62
C PRO A 242 -0.14 5.43 -15.48
N SER A 243 0.48 4.38 -16.02
CA SER A 243 0.03 2.99 -15.95
C SER A 243 0.07 2.38 -14.53
N ILE A 244 0.91 2.92 -13.63
CA ILE A 244 1.14 2.34 -12.29
C ILE A 244 0.21 2.95 -11.24
N ALA A 245 -0.41 4.11 -11.47
CA ALA A 245 -1.30 4.76 -10.51
C ALA A 245 -2.46 3.84 -10.06
N MET A 246 -2.84 3.87 -8.77
CA MET A 246 -3.94 3.04 -8.27
C MET A 246 -5.24 3.39 -8.98
N GLN A 247 -5.73 2.43 -9.75
CA GLN A 247 -6.94 2.55 -10.53
C GLN A 247 -7.65 1.20 -10.61
N ALA A 248 -8.84 1.15 -10.04
CA ALA A 248 -9.80 0.08 -10.18
C ALA A 248 -11.16 0.69 -10.50
N SER A 249 -11.83 0.13 -11.48
CA SER A 249 -13.14 0.58 -11.91
C SER A 249 -14.22 0.00 -11.01
N ASP A 250 -15.23 0.80 -10.70
CA ASP A 250 -16.36 0.37 -9.87
C ASP A 250 -17.01 -0.92 -10.41
N PHE A 251 -17.43 -1.79 -9.48
CA PHE A 251 -18.23 -2.95 -9.87
C PHE A 251 -19.58 -2.48 -10.41
N THR A 252 -19.92 -2.88 -11.63
CA THR A 252 -21.12 -2.39 -12.32
C THR A 252 -21.99 -3.56 -12.76
N LEU A 253 -23.29 -3.46 -12.50
CA LEU A 253 -24.26 -4.45 -12.98
C LEU A 253 -24.38 -4.40 -14.51
N SER A 254 -24.47 -5.58 -15.12
CA SER A 254 -24.60 -5.76 -16.56
C SER A 254 -25.99 -6.25 -16.93
N ALA A 255 -26.50 -5.79 -18.07
CA ALA A 255 -27.74 -6.25 -18.68
C ALA A 255 -27.55 -6.53 -20.18
N SER A 256 -28.41 -7.41 -20.70
CA SER A 256 -28.45 -7.81 -22.11
C SER A 256 -29.88 -7.71 -22.63
N GLY A 257 -30.04 -7.49 -23.94
CA GLY A 257 -31.36 -7.31 -24.58
C GLY A 257 -31.98 -5.94 -24.30
N GLY A 258 -33.19 -5.68 -24.80
CA GLY A 258 -33.83 -4.36 -24.66
C GLY A 258 -33.10 -3.21 -25.39
N MET A 259 -33.45 -1.97 -25.06
CA MET A 259 -32.90 -0.76 -25.69
C MET A 259 -32.02 0.04 -24.73
N PRO A 260 -30.68 0.04 -24.87
CA PRO A 260 -29.79 0.91 -24.09
C PRO A 260 -30.14 2.41 -24.21
N PRO A 261 -29.76 3.26 -23.25
CA PRO A 261 -29.04 2.94 -22.01
C PRO A 261 -29.95 2.28 -20.94
N TYR A 262 -29.32 1.67 -19.94
CA TYR A 262 -30.00 1.00 -18.83
C TYR A 262 -29.96 1.84 -17.55
N ARG A 263 -31.03 1.77 -16.77
CA ARG A 263 -31.15 2.37 -15.44
C ARG A 263 -31.40 1.31 -14.38
N TRP A 264 -30.67 1.38 -13.27
CA TRP A 264 -30.73 0.41 -12.19
C TRP A 264 -31.37 1.00 -10.93
N THR A 265 -32.15 0.18 -10.25
CA THR A 265 -32.77 0.53 -8.96
C THR A 265 -32.79 -0.67 -8.03
N LEU A 266 -32.68 -0.40 -6.72
CA LEU A 266 -32.95 -1.39 -5.68
C LEU A 266 -34.47 -1.47 -5.45
N VAL A 267 -35.06 -2.65 -5.66
CA VAL A 267 -36.51 -2.89 -5.47
C VAL A 267 -36.81 -3.41 -4.07
N ASN A 268 -35.92 -4.24 -3.51
CA ASN A 268 -36.05 -4.84 -2.19
C ASN A 268 -34.67 -5.17 -1.60
N GLY A 269 -34.61 -5.35 -0.29
CA GLY A 269 -33.37 -5.55 0.46
C GLY A 269 -32.69 -4.22 0.81
N SER A 270 -31.52 -4.32 1.43
CA SER A 270 -30.67 -3.18 1.77
C SER A 270 -29.21 -3.56 1.54
N LEU A 271 -28.39 -2.60 1.14
CA LEU A 271 -26.94 -2.77 1.13
C LEU A 271 -26.36 -2.57 2.54
N PRO A 272 -25.14 -3.07 2.82
CA PRO A 272 -24.38 -2.64 3.99
C PRO A 272 -24.31 -1.12 4.07
N GLU A 273 -24.41 -0.56 5.29
CA GLU A 273 -24.21 0.87 5.53
C GLU A 273 -22.88 1.33 4.92
N GLY A 274 -22.87 2.45 4.20
CA GLY A 274 -21.69 2.99 3.50
C GLY A 274 -21.48 2.47 2.06
N LEU A 275 -22.31 1.54 1.59
CA LEU A 275 -22.33 1.07 0.20
C LEU A 275 -23.60 1.56 -0.54
N GLU A 276 -23.43 2.06 -1.76
CA GLU A 276 -24.51 2.61 -2.57
C GLU A 276 -24.52 1.99 -3.98
N LEU A 277 -25.73 1.77 -4.53
CA LEU A 277 -25.98 1.41 -5.93
C LEU A 277 -26.47 2.65 -6.68
N HIS A 278 -25.77 3.03 -7.74
CA HIS A 278 -26.12 4.15 -8.60
C HIS A 278 -27.04 3.75 -9.75
N GLU A 279 -27.66 4.76 -10.38
CA GLU A 279 -28.60 4.57 -11.50
C GLU A 279 -27.94 3.94 -12.73
N ASP A 280 -26.63 4.14 -12.91
CA ASP A 280 -25.83 3.51 -13.98
C ASP A 280 -25.46 2.04 -13.69
N GLY A 281 -25.82 1.54 -12.50
CA GLY A 281 -25.55 0.17 -12.07
C GLY A 281 -24.24 -0.01 -11.31
N SER A 282 -23.45 1.06 -11.13
CA SER A 282 -22.21 1.01 -10.36
C SER A 282 -22.46 0.93 -8.86
N PHE A 283 -21.63 0.14 -8.18
CA PHE A 283 -21.55 0.11 -6.73
C PHE A 283 -20.34 0.92 -6.26
N THR A 284 -20.56 1.84 -5.32
CA THR A 284 -19.49 2.70 -4.78
C THR A 284 -19.60 2.80 -3.26
N GLY A 285 -18.50 3.24 -2.64
CA GLY A 285 -18.40 3.41 -1.19
C GLY A 285 -17.68 2.25 -0.50
N ALA A 286 -17.67 2.28 0.82
CA ALA A 286 -17.02 1.30 1.67
C ALA A 286 -17.97 0.90 2.81
N PRO A 287 -18.23 -0.39 3.04
CA PRO A 287 -19.06 -0.82 4.16
C PRO A 287 -18.52 -0.29 5.48
N ALA A 288 -19.39 0.30 6.30
CA ALA A 288 -19.02 0.90 7.57
C ALA A 288 -18.46 -0.13 8.55
N LYS A 289 -17.57 0.32 9.46
CA LYS A 289 -16.91 -0.52 10.49
C LYS A 289 -17.91 -1.33 11.33
N ASN A 290 -19.09 -0.78 11.58
CA ASN A 290 -20.16 -1.38 12.39
C ASN A 290 -21.20 -2.16 11.56
N ALA A 291 -21.12 -2.18 10.23
CA ALA A 291 -22.09 -2.87 9.36
C ALA A 291 -22.12 -4.38 9.66
N GLY A 292 -23.30 -4.99 9.87
CA GLY A 292 -23.41 -6.40 10.30
C GLY A 292 -22.79 -7.39 9.30
N LEU A 293 -21.90 -8.27 9.77
CA LEU A 293 -21.30 -9.32 8.93
C LEU A 293 -22.35 -10.38 8.61
N SER A 294 -22.81 -10.41 7.36
CA SER A 294 -23.82 -11.34 6.89
C SER A 294 -23.90 -11.34 5.36
N ASP A 295 -24.73 -12.24 4.84
CA ASP A 295 -25.21 -12.17 3.47
C ASP A 295 -26.38 -11.19 3.38
N TYR A 296 -26.29 -10.26 2.43
CA TYR A 296 -27.32 -9.25 2.13
C TYR A 296 -28.06 -9.68 0.86
N ALA A 297 -29.31 -10.13 1.02
CA ALA A 297 -30.18 -10.42 -0.09
C ALA A 297 -30.78 -9.11 -0.64
N ILE A 298 -30.56 -8.85 -1.93
CA ILE A 298 -31.09 -7.67 -2.61
C ILE A 298 -31.83 -8.08 -3.88
N ARG A 299 -32.85 -7.30 -4.24
CA ARG A 299 -33.49 -7.40 -5.55
C ARG A 299 -33.24 -6.13 -6.32
N VAL A 300 -32.61 -6.24 -7.47
CA VAL A 300 -32.39 -5.11 -8.37
C VAL A 300 -33.33 -5.17 -9.56
N ARG A 301 -33.66 -4.01 -10.12
CA ARG A 301 -34.38 -3.85 -11.38
C ARG A 301 -33.53 -3.05 -12.35
N VAL A 302 -33.39 -3.59 -13.56
CA VAL A 302 -32.93 -2.84 -14.72
C VAL A 302 -34.13 -2.35 -15.53
N THR A 303 -34.09 -1.10 -15.97
CA THR A 303 -35.06 -0.47 -16.86
C THR A 303 -34.34 0.04 -18.10
N ASP A 304 -34.79 -0.34 -19.29
CA ASP A 304 -34.20 0.14 -20.53
C ASP A 304 -34.80 1.48 -20.99
N ASN A 305 -34.32 2.01 -22.11
CA ASN A 305 -34.80 3.26 -22.69
C ASN A 305 -36.21 3.15 -23.32
N ALA A 306 -36.71 1.94 -23.55
CA ALA A 306 -38.08 1.67 -23.99
C ALA A 306 -39.04 1.43 -22.81
N ASN A 307 -38.55 1.54 -21.56
CA ASN A 307 -39.25 1.22 -20.31
C ASN A 307 -39.60 -0.26 -20.12
N ALA A 308 -38.93 -1.17 -20.83
CA ALA A 308 -38.94 -2.58 -20.45
C ALA A 308 -38.15 -2.75 -19.15
N THR A 309 -38.55 -3.72 -18.33
CA THR A 309 -37.93 -3.98 -17.03
C THR A 309 -37.58 -5.44 -16.86
N ALA A 310 -36.46 -5.72 -16.21
CA ALA A 310 -36.10 -7.05 -15.71
C ALA A 310 -35.62 -6.95 -14.27
N GLU A 311 -35.87 -7.98 -13.48
CA GLU A 311 -35.47 -8.05 -12.07
C GLU A 311 -34.60 -9.27 -11.82
N LYS A 312 -33.69 -9.14 -10.86
CA LYS A 312 -32.89 -10.26 -10.39
C LYS A 312 -32.59 -10.12 -8.91
N ASP A 313 -32.65 -11.25 -8.21
CA ASP A 313 -32.20 -11.37 -6.83
C ASP A 313 -30.69 -11.61 -6.83
N PHE A 314 -29.98 -10.98 -5.90
CA PHE A 314 -28.55 -11.15 -5.67
C PHE A 314 -28.27 -11.34 -4.18
N THR A 315 -27.16 -12.02 -3.89
CA THR A 315 -26.58 -12.09 -2.55
C THR A 315 -25.22 -11.38 -2.55
N LEU A 316 -25.09 -10.37 -1.69
CA LEU A 316 -23.83 -9.70 -1.39
C LEU A 316 -23.31 -10.17 -0.02
N THR A 317 -22.19 -10.88 0.00
CA THR A 317 -21.56 -11.30 1.26
C THR A 317 -20.67 -10.18 1.81
N LEU A 318 -20.88 -9.79 3.07
CA LEU A 318 -19.99 -8.88 3.80
C LEU A 318 -19.12 -9.66 4.80
N ARG A 319 -17.80 -9.48 4.70
CA ARG A 319 -16.80 -10.08 5.60
C ARG A 319 -15.98 -9.03 6.33
N GLU A 320 -15.26 -9.50 7.35
CA GLU A 320 -14.27 -8.70 8.07
C GLU A 320 -12.94 -8.72 7.32
N ARG A 321 -12.35 -7.54 7.08
CA ARG A 321 -11.16 -7.39 6.21
C ARG A 321 -9.98 -8.30 6.64
N PRO A 322 -9.27 -8.93 5.69
CA PRO A 322 -8.31 -10.00 5.98
C PRO A 322 -7.07 -9.54 6.75
N ASN A 323 -6.73 -8.25 6.72
CA ASN A 323 -5.59 -7.69 7.46
C ASN A 323 -5.92 -7.30 8.92
N LYS A 324 -7.21 -7.31 9.34
CA LYS A 324 -7.62 -6.86 10.67
C LYS A 324 -6.89 -7.59 11.80
N TRP A 325 -6.67 -8.89 11.65
CA TRP A 325 -6.00 -9.67 12.69
C TRP A 325 -4.51 -9.29 12.85
N VAL A 326 -3.85 -8.79 11.80
CA VAL A 326 -2.46 -8.29 11.86
C VAL A 326 -2.46 -6.95 12.58
N GLU A 327 -3.38 -6.07 12.23
CA GLU A 327 -3.55 -4.78 12.90
C GLU A 327 -3.85 -4.94 14.39
N GLU A 328 -4.76 -5.85 14.76
CA GLU A 328 -5.05 -6.11 16.17
C GLU A 328 -3.87 -6.79 16.88
N ALA A 329 -3.08 -7.62 16.19
CA ALA A 329 -1.86 -8.17 16.77
C ALA A 329 -0.84 -7.09 17.15
N ARG A 330 -0.77 -5.99 16.37
CA ARG A 330 0.13 -4.83 16.55
C ARG A 330 1.63 -5.12 16.47
N LEU A 331 2.04 -6.37 16.58
CA LEU A 331 3.43 -6.79 16.66
C LEU A 331 3.71 -7.95 15.73
N THR A 332 4.60 -7.72 14.77
CA THR A 332 5.08 -8.68 13.78
C THR A 332 6.60 -8.74 13.82
N ALA A 333 7.18 -9.82 13.31
CA ALA A 333 8.62 -10.03 13.30
C ALA A 333 9.09 -10.42 11.91
N LEU A 334 10.18 -9.82 11.47
CA LEU A 334 10.97 -10.25 10.32
C LEU A 334 12.31 -10.83 10.78
N ILE A 335 12.77 -11.89 10.11
CA ILE A 335 14.06 -12.53 10.37
C ILE A 335 14.89 -12.55 9.08
N HIS A 336 16.08 -11.96 9.17
CA HIS A 336 17.15 -12.01 8.18
C HIS A 336 18.10 -13.18 8.45
N HIS A 337 18.79 -13.63 7.40
CA HIS A 337 19.86 -14.64 7.46
C HIS A 337 19.54 -15.90 8.29
N PRO A 338 18.44 -16.63 8.02
CA PRO A 338 18.09 -17.85 8.74
C PRO A 338 19.14 -18.97 8.66
N GLU A 339 20.10 -18.90 7.73
CA GLU A 339 21.22 -19.84 7.59
C GLU A 339 22.22 -19.75 8.75
N SER A 340 22.31 -18.56 9.37
CA SER A 340 23.22 -18.31 10.48
C SER A 340 22.81 -19.05 11.76
N MET A 341 21.56 -19.52 11.81
CA MET A 341 20.92 -20.08 13.00
C MET A 341 21.44 -21.47 13.36
N PRO A 342 21.87 -21.70 14.62
CA PRO A 342 22.27 -23.03 15.06
C PRO A 342 21.05 -23.97 15.16
N PRO A 343 21.27 -25.31 15.16
CA PRO A 343 20.18 -26.28 15.29
C PRO A 343 19.33 -26.04 16.56
N GLY A 344 18.00 -26.04 16.40
CA GLY A 344 17.05 -25.82 17.51
C GLY A 344 16.77 -24.34 17.84
N ALA A 345 17.52 -23.40 17.26
CA ALA A 345 17.37 -21.97 17.53
C ALA A 345 15.95 -21.44 17.22
N PHE A 346 15.32 -21.92 16.13
CA PHE A 346 13.96 -21.49 15.77
C PHE A 346 12.91 -21.75 16.88
N ASP A 347 13.07 -22.81 17.68
CA ASP A 347 12.16 -23.06 18.80
C ASP A 347 12.28 -21.97 19.87
N GLU A 348 13.51 -21.56 20.22
CA GLU A 348 13.73 -20.48 21.19
C GLU A 348 13.13 -19.16 20.70
N PHE A 349 13.36 -18.81 19.44
CA PHE A 349 12.77 -17.61 18.82
C PHE A 349 11.25 -17.63 18.89
N ALA A 350 10.63 -18.73 18.50
CA ALA A 350 9.18 -18.85 18.54
C ALA A 350 8.64 -18.71 19.97
N GLN A 351 9.37 -19.18 20.98
CA GLN A 351 9.01 -18.97 22.39
C GLN A 351 9.17 -17.51 22.83
N LEU A 352 10.24 -16.82 22.42
CA LEU A 352 10.43 -15.38 22.73
C LEU A 352 9.37 -14.50 22.07
N MET A 353 9.01 -14.82 20.83
CA MET A 353 7.88 -14.20 20.13
C MET A 353 6.57 -14.44 20.89
N LYS A 354 6.33 -15.69 21.33
CA LYS A 354 5.14 -16.03 22.11
C LYS A 354 5.08 -15.31 23.46
N GLN A 355 6.22 -15.18 24.15
CA GLN A 355 6.33 -14.50 25.44
C GLN A 355 5.98 -13.00 25.34
N GLN A 356 6.20 -12.39 24.17
CA GLN A 356 5.84 -11.01 23.86
C GLN A 356 4.51 -10.87 23.09
N ASN A 357 3.85 -12.00 22.81
CA ASN A 357 2.57 -12.07 22.09
C ASN A 357 2.60 -11.51 20.66
N TYR A 358 3.70 -11.75 19.92
CA TYR A 358 3.77 -11.49 18.48
C TYR A 358 2.68 -12.26 17.74
N GLY A 359 2.02 -11.60 16.78
CA GLY A 359 0.93 -12.22 16.01
C GLY A 359 1.39 -12.94 14.74
N LEU A 360 2.53 -12.54 14.19
CA LEU A 360 3.07 -13.00 12.91
C LEU A 360 4.61 -13.03 12.97
N GLY A 361 5.18 -14.16 12.58
CA GLY A 361 6.61 -14.31 12.32
C GLY A 361 6.87 -14.57 10.84
N MET A 362 7.79 -13.80 10.26
CA MET A 362 8.19 -13.86 8.86
C MET A 362 9.70 -14.04 8.79
N VAL A 363 10.15 -14.74 7.76
CA VAL A 363 11.58 -14.98 7.51
C VAL A 363 11.84 -14.82 6.03
N ILE A 364 13.01 -14.28 5.69
CA ILE A 364 13.47 -14.21 4.30
C ILE A 364 13.41 -15.61 3.71
N SER A 365 12.50 -15.82 2.77
CA SER A 365 12.24 -17.11 2.15
C SER A 365 12.85 -17.20 0.77
N TYR A 366 12.78 -16.10 0.02
CA TYR A 366 13.47 -15.92 -1.25
C TYR A 366 14.12 -14.55 -1.28
N ASN A 367 15.38 -14.51 -1.74
CA ASN A 367 16.16 -13.32 -2.11
C ASN A 367 16.25 -12.16 -1.08
N ASN A 368 17.45 -11.62 -0.89
CA ASN A 368 17.70 -10.29 -0.33
C ASN A 368 19.06 -9.79 -0.87
N GLY A 369 19.19 -9.81 -2.20
CA GLY A 369 20.44 -9.56 -2.94
C GLY A 369 21.20 -10.82 -3.42
N GLU A 370 20.80 -12.02 -2.97
CA GLU A 370 21.52 -13.28 -3.27
C GLU A 370 20.77 -14.26 -4.20
N TYR A 371 19.49 -14.02 -4.48
CA TYR A 371 18.60 -14.88 -5.26
C TYR A 371 18.45 -16.33 -4.76
N LYS A 372 18.65 -16.61 -3.46
CA LYS A 372 18.53 -17.99 -2.93
C LYS A 372 17.11 -18.37 -2.52
N TYR A 373 16.75 -19.64 -2.75
CA TYR A 373 15.57 -20.29 -2.19
C TYR A 373 15.89 -20.92 -0.83
N ARG A 374 14.97 -20.80 0.13
CA ARG A 374 15.09 -21.44 1.47
C ARG A 374 14.01 -22.50 1.71
N TRP A 375 13.28 -22.82 0.64
CA TRP A 375 12.37 -23.97 0.53
C TRP A 375 12.79 -24.82 -0.69
N PRO A 376 12.29 -26.07 -0.86
CA PRO A 376 12.64 -26.91 -2.00
C PRO A 376 11.85 -26.45 -3.23
N SER A 377 12.22 -25.27 -3.74
CA SER A 377 11.54 -24.60 -4.84
C SER A 377 11.50 -25.47 -6.08
N ARG A 378 10.42 -25.37 -6.86
CA ARG A 378 10.33 -26.03 -8.17
C ARG A 378 11.48 -25.70 -9.12
N PHE A 379 12.14 -24.56 -8.93
CA PHE A 379 13.31 -24.14 -9.72
C PHE A 379 14.63 -24.72 -9.19
N GLU A 380 14.69 -25.08 -7.90
CA GLU A 380 15.89 -25.63 -7.27
C GLU A 380 15.53 -26.66 -6.18
N PRO A 381 14.91 -27.80 -6.52
CA PRO A 381 14.31 -28.70 -5.54
C PRO A 381 15.32 -29.40 -4.62
N GLY A 382 16.58 -29.49 -5.06
CA GLY A 382 17.67 -30.11 -4.32
C GLY A 382 18.53 -29.14 -3.52
N ASN A 383 18.11 -27.88 -3.35
CA ASN A 383 18.93 -26.89 -2.66
C ASN A 383 19.11 -27.25 -1.16
N PRO A 384 20.33 -27.16 -0.61
CA PRO A 384 20.63 -27.63 0.74
C PRO A 384 19.94 -26.80 1.84
N GLU A 385 19.66 -25.53 1.56
CA GLU A 385 18.96 -24.62 2.48
C GLU A 385 17.43 -24.74 2.40
N GLY A 386 16.91 -25.63 1.54
CA GLY A 386 15.48 -25.78 1.24
C GLY A 386 14.64 -26.29 2.41
N ILE A 387 15.28 -26.58 3.53
CA ILE A 387 14.66 -27.13 4.74
C ILE A 387 14.38 -26.03 5.78
N LEU A 388 15.00 -24.86 5.64
CA LEU A 388 14.93 -23.78 6.65
C LEU A 388 13.50 -23.28 6.86
N ILE A 389 12.75 -23.00 5.79
CA ILE A 389 11.38 -22.49 5.90
C ILE A 389 10.44 -23.50 6.56
N GLY A 390 10.57 -24.78 6.23
CA GLY A 390 9.80 -25.84 6.89
C GLY A 390 10.07 -25.94 8.39
N ARG A 391 11.33 -25.80 8.80
CA ARG A 391 11.72 -25.79 10.23
C ARG A 391 11.18 -24.58 10.97
N TYR A 392 11.30 -23.39 10.38
CA TYR A 392 10.81 -22.16 10.99
C TYR A 392 9.29 -22.19 11.15
N LYS A 393 8.54 -22.58 10.11
CA LYS A 393 7.09 -22.75 10.16
C LYS A 393 6.68 -23.68 11.29
N ALA A 394 7.32 -24.85 11.40
CA ALA A 394 7.01 -25.83 12.45
C ALA A 394 7.24 -25.26 13.86
N ALA A 395 8.30 -24.48 14.07
CA ALA A 395 8.58 -23.83 15.35
C ALA A 395 7.52 -22.78 15.71
N LEU A 396 7.13 -21.90 14.78
CA LEU A 396 6.09 -20.90 15.00
C LEU A 396 4.73 -21.54 15.32
N GLU A 397 4.32 -22.54 14.52
CA GLU A 397 3.03 -23.22 14.72
C GLU A 397 2.97 -23.94 16.07
N LYS A 398 4.08 -24.58 16.49
CA LYS A 398 4.22 -25.20 17.82
C LYS A 398 4.10 -24.17 18.95
N ALA A 399 4.57 -22.94 18.76
CA ALA A 399 4.45 -21.86 19.74
C ALA A 399 3.10 -21.12 19.66
N GLY A 400 2.28 -21.37 18.63
CA GLY A 400 1.01 -20.67 18.39
C GLY A 400 1.16 -19.28 17.78
N VAL A 401 2.26 -19.03 17.05
CA VAL A 401 2.50 -17.81 16.26
C VAL A 401 2.19 -18.10 14.80
N LYS A 402 1.53 -17.17 14.09
CA LYS A 402 1.23 -17.39 12.67
C LYS A 402 2.49 -17.26 11.82
N PHE A 403 2.59 -18.10 10.80
CA PHE A 403 3.71 -18.12 9.86
C PHE A 403 3.41 -17.26 8.62
N GLY A 404 4.37 -16.42 8.24
CA GLY A 404 4.40 -15.70 6.97
C GLY A 404 5.73 -15.88 6.24
N MET A 405 5.78 -15.46 4.99
CA MET A 405 6.96 -15.56 4.13
C MET A 405 7.37 -14.18 3.63
N TYR A 406 8.63 -13.82 3.83
CA TYR A 406 9.23 -12.70 3.13
C TYR A 406 9.75 -13.17 1.77
N ILE A 407 9.44 -12.41 0.73
CA ILE A 407 9.87 -12.60 -0.65
C ILE A 407 10.55 -11.30 -1.07
N GLY A 408 11.87 -11.30 -1.19
CA GLY A 408 12.60 -10.12 -1.66
C GLY A 408 12.45 -9.91 -3.16
N ASN A 409 13.38 -9.16 -3.75
CA ASN A 409 13.29 -8.77 -5.17
C ASN A 409 13.03 -9.98 -6.10
N ILE A 410 11.95 -9.91 -6.86
CA ILE A 410 11.47 -11.00 -7.70
C ILE A 410 11.93 -10.92 -9.17
N ASP A 411 12.77 -9.95 -9.55
CA ASP A 411 13.39 -9.90 -10.88
C ASP A 411 14.69 -10.75 -10.97
N GLY A 412 14.80 -11.76 -10.12
CA GLY A 412 15.97 -12.64 -10.08
C GLY A 412 16.15 -13.49 -11.35
N PRO A 413 17.40 -13.81 -11.74
CA PRO A 413 17.65 -14.57 -12.97
C PRO A 413 17.33 -16.07 -12.86
N ASN A 414 17.05 -16.58 -11.66
CA ASN A 414 17.03 -18.01 -11.37
C ASN A 414 15.63 -18.65 -11.31
N HIS A 415 14.63 -17.96 -11.84
CA HIS A 415 13.28 -18.47 -12.05
C HIS A 415 12.77 -18.17 -13.47
N ASN A 416 13.65 -18.09 -14.47
CA ASN A 416 13.27 -17.93 -15.88
C ASN A 416 12.49 -16.63 -16.20
N GLY A 417 12.79 -15.53 -15.52
CA GLY A 417 12.23 -14.20 -15.81
C GLY A 417 10.81 -13.97 -15.27
N PRO A 418 10.14 -12.90 -15.72
CA PRO A 418 8.89 -12.41 -15.13
C PRO A 418 7.74 -13.43 -15.02
N ASN A 419 7.67 -14.37 -15.97
CA ASN A 419 6.64 -15.42 -15.95
C ASN A 419 6.93 -16.49 -14.90
N GLY A 420 8.19 -16.78 -14.58
CA GLY A 420 8.48 -17.69 -13.48
C GLY A 420 8.46 -17.02 -12.11
N ALA A 421 8.46 -15.69 -12.02
CA ALA A 421 8.24 -14.97 -10.75
C ALA A 421 6.84 -15.28 -10.15
N ILE A 422 5.79 -15.29 -10.98
CA ILE A 422 4.46 -15.73 -10.51
C ILE A 422 4.45 -17.21 -10.09
N LEU A 423 5.14 -18.08 -10.83
CA LEU A 423 5.24 -19.50 -10.51
C LEU A 423 6.05 -19.76 -9.22
N LEU A 424 7.01 -18.89 -8.90
CA LEU A 424 7.78 -18.92 -7.65
C LEU A 424 6.88 -18.66 -6.45
N VAL A 425 6.01 -17.65 -6.54
CA VAL A 425 5.06 -17.33 -5.46
C VAL A 425 3.93 -18.38 -5.39
N GLU A 426 3.47 -18.88 -6.54
CA GLU A 426 2.49 -19.98 -6.62
C GLU A 426 3.01 -21.25 -5.91
N ASP A 427 4.28 -21.62 -6.16
CA ASP A 427 4.94 -22.75 -5.50
C ASP A 427 4.99 -22.56 -3.98
N ALA A 428 5.30 -21.34 -3.52
CA ALA A 428 5.36 -21.00 -2.11
C ALA A 428 3.99 -21.10 -1.42
N ILE A 429 2.93 -20.51 -1.97
CA ILE A 429 1.59 -20.54 -1.34
C ILE A 429 1.02 -21.95 -1.30
N ARG A 430 1.25 -22.76 -2.33
CA ARG A 430 0.80 -24.16 -2.38
C ARG A 430 1.56 -25.04 -1.41
N SER A 431 2.86 -24.82 -1.26
CA SER A 431 3.72 -25.65 -0.42
C SER A 431 3.59 -25.33 1.07
N TYR A 432 3.34 -24.06 1.43
CA TYR A 432 3.42 -23.61 2.83
C TYR A 432 2.16 -22.93 3.37
N SER A 433 1.24 -22.49 2.52
CA SER A 433 0.00 -21.79 2.92
C SER A 433 0.24 -20.67 3.96
N PRO A 434 1.16 -19.72 3.69
CA PRO A 434 1.48 -18.67 4.63
C PRO A 434 0.27 -17.77 4.90
N LYS A 435 0.21 -17.18 6.11
CA LYS A 435 -0.83 -16.22 6.48
C LYS A 435 -0.55 -14.81 5.98
N ALA A 436 0.70 -14.53 5.65
CA ALA A 436 1.12 -13.30 5.01
C ALA A 436 2.28 -13.55 4.05
N PHE A 437 2.28 -12.84 2.92
CA PHE A 437 3.47 -12.58 2.13
C PHE A 437 3.94 -11.16 2.38
N TRP A 438 5.24 -10.99 2.56
CA TRP A 438 5.89 -9.69 2.70
C TRP A 438 6.83 -9.50 1.53
N PHE A 439 6.55 -8.55 0.65
CA PHE A 439 7.32 -8.34 -0.58
C PHE A 439 8.31 -7.18 -0.42
N ASP A 440 9.60 -7.44 -0.64
CA ASP A 440 10.66 -6.43 -0.50
C ASP A 440 11.11 -5.82 -1.82
N TRP A 441 11.19 -4.47 -1.87
CA TRP A 441 11.79 -3.65 -2.93
C TRP A 441 11.56 -4.19 -4.33
N ALA A 442 10.38 -4.75 -4.56
CA ALA A 442 10.25 -5.75 -5.58
C ALA A 442 10.51 -5.10 -6.94
N GLY A 443 11.68 -5.43 -7.50
CA GLY A 443 12.00 -5.11 -8.87
C GLY A 443 10.85 -5.70 -9.68
N TRP A 444 10.17 -4.85 -10.42
CA TRP A 444 9.05 -5.21 -11.27
C TRP A 444 9.29 -4.70 -12.68
N ASP A 445 10.55 -4.70 -13.11
CA ASP A 445 10.86 -4.45 -14.52
C ASP A 445 10.34 -5.66 -15.31
N ALA A 446 9.14 -5.49 -15.86
CA ALA A 446 8.36 -6.47 -16.60
C ALA A 446 7.65 -7.56 -15.79
N THR A 447 7.72 -7.65 -14.45
CA THR A 447 6.90 -8.55 -13.61
C THR A 447 5.55 -7.91 -13.24
N SER A 448 4.43 -8.64 -13.36
CA SER A 448 3.07 -8.09 -13.07
C SER A 448 2.65 -8.39 -11.62
N PRO A 449 2.54 -7.37 -10.76
CA PRO A 449 2.16 -7.53 -9.36
C PRO A 449 0.68 -7.84 -9.21
N ASP A 450 -0.13 -7.18 -10.04
CA ASP A 450 -1.57 -7.42 -10.21
C ASP A 450 -1.85 -8.92 -10.43
N ALA A 451 -1.09 -9.55 -11.33
CA ALA A 451 -1.18 -10.99 -11.57
C ALA A 451 -0.77 -11.84 -10.35
N ILE A 452 0.30 -11.45 -9.64
CA ILE A 452 0.76 -12.16 -8.43
C ILE A 452 -0.27 -12.04 -7.30
N TYR A 453 -0.81 -10.84 -7.08
CA TYR A 453 -1.77 -10.58 -6.01
C TYR A 453 -3.11 -11.26 -6.29
N SER A 454 -3.63 -11.15 -7.52
CA SER A 454 -4.81 -11.89 -7.96
C SER A 454 -4.64 -13.41 -7.80
N MET A 455 -3.45 -13.94 -8.11
CA MET A 455 -3.12 -15.35 -7.87
C MET A 455 -3.13 -15.72 -6.39
N ILE A 456 -2.52 -14.92 -5.51
CA ILE A 456 -2.54 -15.15 -4.07
C ILE A 456 -3.99 -15.21 -3.55
N LYS A 457 -4.82 -14.23 -3.94
CA LYS A 457 -6.23 -14.15 -3.50
C LYS A 457 -7.08 -15.27 -4.08
N SER A 458 -6.73 -15.79 -5.25
CA SER A 458 -7.35 -16.96 -5.86
C SER A 458 -7.10 -18.26 -5.06
N TYR A 459 -5.93 -18.42 -4.45
CA TYR A 459 -5.64 -19.56 -3.57
C TYR A 459 -6.23 -19.39 -2.17
N ASP A 460 -6.03 -18.24 -1.53
CA ASP A 460 -6.63 -17.91 -0.24
C ASP A 460 -6.91 -16.40 -0.13
N PRO A 461 -8.18 -15.96 -0.17
CA PRO A 461 -8.54 -14.55 -0.07
C PRO A 461 -8.22 -13.94 1.29
N ASN A 462 -7.84 -14.74 2.30
CA ASN A 462 -7.45 -14.27 3.62
C ASN A 462 -5.93 -14.12 3.80
N THR A 463 -5.12 -14.55 2.84
CA THR A 463 -3.67 -14.33 2.88
C THR A 463 -3.39 -12.84 2.75
N VAL A 464 -2.68 -12.30 3.73
CA VAL A 464 -2.32 -10.88 3.78
C VAL A 464 -1.13 -10.62 2.85
N VAL A 465 -1.20 -9.57 2.05
CA VAL A 465 -0.10 -9.08 1.22
C VAL A 465 0.44 -7.80 1.87
N ILE A 466 1.67 -7.88 2.36
CA ILE A 466 2.40 -6.75 2.93
C ILE A 466 3.42 -6.32 1.88
N LEU A 467 3.41 -5.03 1.52
CA LEU A 467 4.30 -4.47 0.52
C LEU A 467 5.27 -3.50 1.16
N ASN A 468 6.56 -3.76 1.00
CA ASN A 468 7.63 -2.82 1.28
C ASN A 468 8.15 -2.18 -0.01
N GLY A 469 8.52 -0.91 0.07
CA GLY A 469 9.05 -0.14 -1.05
C GLY A 469 8.00 0.70 -1.77
N ILE A 470 8.44 1.88 -2.21
CA ILE A 470 7.58 2.97 -2.68
C ILE A 470 7.13 2.89 -4.16
N PRO A 471 7.95 2.42 -5.14
CA PRO A 471 7.61 2.48 -6.57
C PRO A 471 6.32 1.73 -6.96
N THR A 472 5.87 0.85 -6.08
CA THR A 472 4.93 -0.25 -6.30
C THR A 472 3.61 -0.08 -5.56
N MET A 473 3.55 0.88 -4.63
CA MET A 473 2.38 1.15 -3.76
C MET A 473 1.12 1.48 -4.54
N SER A 474 1.27 1.87 -5.80
CA SER A 474 0.20 2.28 -6.67
C SER A 474 -0.51 1.12 -7.38
N ASN A 475 -0.07 -0.13 -7.22
CA ASN A 475 -0.73 -1.33 -7.78
C ASN A 475 -1.87 -1.90 -6.91
N GLY A 476 -2.53 -1.07 -6.08
CA GLY A 476 -3.89 -1.27 -5.54
C GLY A 476 -4.21 -2.44 -4.61
N ASP A 477 -3.46 -3.55 -4.63
CA ASP A 477 -3.93 -4.87 -4.18
C ASP A 477 -3.25 -5.45 -2.94
N TRP A 478 -2.22 -4.78 -2.43
CA TRP A 478 -1.65 -5.10 -1.12
C TRP A 478 -2.64 -4.69 0.00
N ASP A 479 -2.52 -5.33 1.16
CA ASP A 479 -3.41 -5.14 2.31
C ASP A 479 -2.78 -4.29 3.43
N ILE A 480 -1.44 -4.29 3.51
CA ILE A 480 -0.63 -3.50 4.46
C ILE A 480 0.58 -2.95 3.72
N ILE A 481 0.95 -1.72 4.03
CA ILE A 481 2.23 -1.14 3.60
C ILE A 481 3.20 -1.17 4.74
N ASP A 482 4.42 -1.59 4.45
CA ASP A 482 5.55 -1.38 5.33
C ASP A 482 6.26 -0.07 5.01
N LEU A 483 6.53 0.71 6.06
CA LEU A 483 7.46 1.82 6.04
C LEU A 483 8.78 1.36 6.63
N GLU A 484 9.67 0.99 5.72
CA GLU A 484 11.01 0.56 6.08
C GLU A 484 11.76 1.68 6.81
N GLY A 485 12.29 1.36 7.99
CA GLY A 485 13.05 2.30 8.82
C GLY A 485 14.44 2.64 8.30
N TRP A 486 14.65 2.77 6.98
CA TRP A 486 15.92 3.24 6.43
C TRP A 486 16.31 4.54 7.15
N GLY A 487 17.58 4.65 7.55
CA GLY A 487 18.08 5.84 8.24
C GLY A 487 17.77 5.91 9.74
N CYS A 488 16.85 5.08 10.26
CA CYS A 488 16.55 4.93 11.68
C CYS A 488 17.48 3.93 12.38
N TRP A 489 18.76 3.93 12.00
CA TRP A 489 19.77 2.99 12.49
C TRP A 489 20.60 3.59 13.61
N GLY A 490 21.10 2.73 14.52
CA GLY A 490 22.03 3.19 15.54
C GLY A 490 21.39 4.17 16.53
N ASP A 491 21.97 5.36 16.62
CA ASP A 491 21.51 6.47 17.47
C ASP A 491 20.33 7.25 16.90
N ARG A 492 19.89 6.94 15.67
CA ARG A 492 18.77 7.56 14.96
C ARG A 492 17.44 6.81 15.08
N LEU A 493 17.28 5.99 16.13
CA LEU A 493 16.11 5.11 16.31
C LEU A 493 14.75 5.82 16.20
N TRP A 494 14.68 7.09 16.64
CA TRP A 494 13.45 7.90 16.65
C TRP A 494 13.29 8.79 15.41
N ASP A 495 14.24 8.78 14.47
CA ASP A 495 14.14 9.55 13.23
C ASP A 495 12.94 9.06 12.39
N LEU A 496 12.44 9.91 11.50
CA LEU A 496 11.28 9.66 10.63
C LEU A 496 9.94 9.43 11.36
N TRP A 497 9.93 9.37 12.70
CA TRP A 497 8.73 9.27 13.53
C TRP A 497 8.30 10.66 14.07
N PRO A 498 7.00 11.02 14.11
CA PRO A 498 5.84 10.30 13.57
C PRO A 498 5.75 10.32 12.04
N PHE A 499 5.28 9.22 11.45
CA PHE A 499 4.98 9.16 10.01
C PHE A 499 3.69 9.94 9.70
N ASN A 500 3.75 10.88 8.77
CA ASN A 500 2.58 11.61 8.28
C ASN A 500 2.20 11.08 6.89
N PHE A 501 1.31 10.09 6.83
CA PHE A 501 0.97 9.44 5.57
C PHE A 501 -0.55 9.22 5.44
N PRO A 502 -1.27 10.10 4.74
CA PRO A 502 -2.64 9.82 4.31
C PRO A 502 -2.64 8.73 3.23
N TRP A 503 -3.23 7.58 3.60
CA TRP A 503 -3.18 6.33 2.86
C TRP A 503 -4.52 5.97 2.17
N PRO A 504 -4.57 5.50 0.89
CA PRO A 504 -5.82 5.13 0.23
C PRO A 504 -6.46 3.79 0.66
N LYS A 505 -6.18 3.24 1.84
CA LYS A 505 -7.09 2.30 2.56
C LYS A 505 -7.14 2.56 4.09
N LYS A 506 -6.67 3.77 4.49
CA LYS A 506 -6.80 4.49 5.78
C LYS A 506 -6.48 3.73 7.09
N ASN A 507 -5.23 3.27 7.29
CA ASN A 507 -4.47 3.17 8.58
C ASN A 507 -3.65 1.88 8.78
N ALA A 508 -3.64 0.93 7.84
CA ALA A 508 -2.84 -0.29 7.97
C ALA A 508 -1.39 -0.05 7.52
N VAL A 509 -0.56 0.44 8.44
CA VAL A 509 0.85 0.70 8.20
C VAL A 509 1.68 -0.14 9.15
N GLU A 510 2.50 -1.01 8.57
CA GLU A 510 3.61 -1.66 9.27
C GLU A 510 4.84 -0.74 9.24
N THR A 511 5.66 -0.82 10.28
CA THR A 511 6.91 -0.09 10.34
C THR A 511 8.03 -1.05 10.74
N TRP A 512 8.89 -1.39 9.80
CA TRP A 512 10.06 -2.22 10.09
C TRP A 512 11.18 -1.43 10.79
N ARG A 513 11.78 -2.04 11.82
CA ARG A 513 12.90 -1.50 12.60
C ARG A 513 13.94 -2.58 12.90
N LEU A 514 15.14 -2.41 12.35
CA LEU A 514 16.31 -3.20 12.69
C LEU A 514 16.80 -2.91 14.11
N ILE A 515 17.02 -3.96 14.90
CA ILE A 515 17.78 -3.86 16.14
C ILE A 515 19.27 -3.75 15.79
N VAL A 516 19.95 -2.76 16.38
CA VAL A 516 21.38 -2.50 16.17
C VAL A 516 22.22 -3.77 16.28
N ASP A 517 22.95 -4.06 15.19
CA ASP A 517 24.04 -5.03 15.14
C ASP A 517 25.38 -4.27 15.16
N PRO A 518 26.20 -4.39 16.23
CA PRO A 518 27.42 -3.59 16.38
C PRO A 518 28.49 -3.79 15.30
N ALA A 519 28.42 -4.87 14.53
CA ALA A 519 29.33 -5.15 13.41
C ALA A 519 28.74 -4.82 12.04
N PHE A 520 27.44 -4.52 11.97
CA PHE A 520 26.77 -4.16 10.73
C PHE A 520 27.09 -2.73 10.30
N GLU A 521 27.20 -2.49 8.99
CA GLU A 521 27.77 -1.27 8.43
C GLU A 521 27.05 0.02 8.88
N TYR A 522 25.71 -0.01 8.99
CA TYR A 522 24.91 1.16 9.35
C TYR A 522 24.80 1.43 10.87
N SER A 523 25.26 0.50 11.71
CA SER A 523 25.19 0.60 13.17
C SER A 523 26.51 0.28 13.86
N LYS A 524 27.61 0.38 13.11
CA LYS A 524 28.93 -0.04 13.55
C LYS A 524 29.37 0.68 14.81
N GLY A 525 29.74 -0.08 15.83
CA GLY A 525 30.25 0.44 17.10
C GLY A 525 29.18 1.01 18.04
N ILE A 526 27.91 0.83 17.73
CA ILE A 526 26.78 1.23 18.58
C ILE A 526 26.26 -0.01 19.30
N GLU A 527 26.00 0.11 20.60
CA GLU A 527 25.38 -0.95 21.39
C GLU A 527 23.84 -0.85 21.33
N PRO A 528 23.11 -1.97 21.24
CA PRO A 528 21.65 -1.94 21.15
C PRO A 528 20.99 -1.51 22.48
N ASP A 529 20.31 -0.36 22.46
CA ASP A 529 19.47 0.12 23.56
C ASP A 529 18.07 -0.51 23.51
N TRP A 530 17.95 -1.70 24.07
CA TRP A 530 16.68 -2.44 24.13
C TRP A 530 15.54 -1.66 24.81
N GLN A 531 15.83 -0.73 25.74
CA GLN A 531 14.79 0.06 26.41
C GLN A 531 14.22 1.12 25.47
N ALA A 532 15.06 1.74 24.64
CA ALA A 532 14.62 2.65 23.61
C ALA A 532 13.78 1.94 22.53
N TYR A 533 14.14 0.72 22.12
CA TYR A 533 13.34 -0.08 21.20
C TYR A 533 11.95 -0.41 21.76
N MET A 534 11.85 -0.79 23.04
CA MET A 534 10.55 -1.03 23.67
C MET A 534 9.69 0.23 23.72
N ARG A 535 10.27 1.40 24.03
CA ARG A 535 9.55 2.68 24.01
C ARG A 535 9.05 3.03 22.60
N LEU A 536 9.89 2.88 21.58
CA LEU A 536 9.50 3.12 20.19
C LEU A 536 8.38 2.17 19.76
N GLN A 537 8.50 0.87 20.05
CA GLN A 537 7.51 -0.15 19.73
C GLN A 537 6.12 0.25 20.29
N ILE A 538 6.06 0.66 21.56
CA ILE A 538 4.81 1.07 22.21
C ILE A 538 4.26 2.36 21.59
N ALA A 539 5.12 3.35 21.30
CA ALA A 539 4.72 4.61 20.65
C ALA A 539 4.10 4.37 19.26
N LEU A 540 4.74 3.56 18.41
CA LEU A 540 4.25 3.18 17.08
C LEU A 540 2.85 2.55 17.17
N ILE A 541 2.69 1.60 18.09
CA ILE A 541 1.44 0.87 18.32
C ILE A 541 0.33 1.79 18.82
N ALA A 542 0.63 2.69 19.75
CA ALA A 542 -0.34 3.62 20.31
C ALA A 542 -0.84 4.63 19.27
N ASP A 543 -0.02 4.95 18.28
CA ASP A 543 -0.37 5.80 17.14
C ASP A 543 -1.04 5.02 16.00
N GLY A 544 -1.17 3.70 16.13
CA GLY A 544 -1.97 2.86 15.23
C GLY A 544 -1.20 2.10 14.17
N HIS A 545 0.13 2.11 14.25
CA HIS A 545 0.98 1.30 13.39
C HIS A 545 1.02 -0.16 13.86
N ILE A 546 1.52 -1.02 12.98
CA ILE A 546 1.97 -2.35 13.31
C ILE A 546 3.49 -2.25 13.46
N ALA A 547 4.01 -2.53 14.66
CA ALA A 547 5.44 -2.53 14.89
C ALA A 547 6.02 -3.85 14.36
N ASN A 548 6.90 -3.77 13.37
CA ASN A 548 7.72 -4.89 12.92
C ASN A 548 9.13 -4.69 13.46
N ILE A 549 9.43 -5.33 14.59
CA ILE A 549 10.77 -5.28 15.17
C ILE A 549 11.55 -6.46 14.61
N ASP A 550 12.66 -6.15 13.93
CA ASP A 550 13.53 -7.15 13.36
C ASP A 550 14.01 -8.09 14.45
N HIS A 551 13.78 -9.37 14.21
CA HIS A 551 14.00 -10.44 15.16
C HIS A 551 15.16 -11.33 14.71
N SER A 552 16.07 -10.80 13.88
CA SER A 552 17.25 -11.54 13.47
C SER A 552 18.18 -11.78 14.65
N PRO A 553 18.75 -12.99 14.80
CA PRO A 553 19.78 -13.21 15.82
C PRO A 553 21.01 -12.34 15.57
N THR A 554 21.31 -12.05 14.32
CA THR A 554 22.49 -11.29 13.91
C THR A 554 22.37 -11.03 12.41
N LEU A 555 22.97 -9.93 11.94
CA LEU A 555 23.29 -9.76 10.53
C LEU A 555 24.74 -10.12 10.26
N VAL A 556 25.64 -9.76 11.19
CA VAL A 556 27.10 -9.92 11.03
C VAL A 556 27.79 -10.29 12.34
N THR A 557 27.37 -9.75 13.48
CA THR A 557 28.05 -9.96 14.77
C THR A 557 28.10 -11.45 15.17
N GLY A 558 29.28 -11.93 15.55
CA GLY A 558 29.46 -13.28 16.08
C GLY A 558 29.40 -14.41 15.05
N ILE A 559 29.17 -14.09 13.77
CA ILE A 559 29.15 -15.09 12.69
C ILE A 559 30.55 -15.66 12.50
N GLY A 560 30.68 -16.98 12.64
CA GLY A 560 31.93 -17.72 12.42
C GLY A 560 32.36 -17.77 10.96
N SER A 561 33.55 -18.31 10.71
CA SER A 561 34.09 -18.47 9.34
C SER A 561 33.25 -19.38 8.44
N ASP A 562 32.38 -20.21 9.02
CA ASP A 562 31.44 -21.09 8.33
C ASP A 562 30.08 -20.41 8.05
N GLY A 563 29.94 -19.13 8.37
CA GLY A 563 28.72 -18.35 8.17
C GLY A 563 27.65 -18.60 9.23
N LYS A 564 27.98 -19.23 10.36
CA LYS A 564 27.00 -19.59 11.40
C LYS A 564 27.36 -19.00 12.76
N LEU A 565 26.32 -18.78 13.56
CA LEU A 565 26.49 -18.53 14.99
C LEU A 565 26.84 -19.84 15.71
N PRO A 566 27.88 -19.86 16.56
CA PRO A 566 28.18 -21.04 17.39
C PRO A 566 27.04 -21.40 18.34
N SER A 567 26.38 -20.38 18.90
CA SER A 567 25.18 -20.49 19.73
C SER A 567 24.42 -19.17 19.73
N LEU A 568 23.16 -19.18 20.15
CA LEU A 568 22.38 -17.94 20.34
C LEU A 568 22.92 -17.06 21.48
N ASP A 569 23.67 -17.62 22.42
CA ASP A 569 24.26 -16.85 23.53
C ASP A 569 25.40 -15.93 23.08
N GLU A 570 26.00 -16.20 21.93
CA GLU A 570 27.03 -15.36 21.30
C GLU A 570 26.43 -14.13 20.60
N SER A 571 25.10 -14.07 20.46
CA SER A 571 24.42 -12.94 19.83
C SER A 571 24.04 -11.85 20.85
N PRO A 572 24.50 -10.59 20.67
CA PRO A 572 24.02 -9.48 21.48
C PRO A 572 22.54 -9.16 21.24
N LEU A 573 22.02 -9.37 20.03
CA LEU A 573 20.60 -9.17 19.70
C LEU A 573 19.72 -10.18 20.42
N MET A 574 20.20 -11.41 20.61
CA MET A 574 19.46 -12.40 21.39
C MET A 574 19.37 -12.04 22.87
N ALA A 575 20.45 -11.51 23.44
CA ALA A 575 20.41 -10.96 24.78
C ALA A 575 19.39 -9.82 24.91
N VAL A 576 19.25 -8.98 23.86
CA VAL A 576 18.24 -7.92 23.77
C VAL A 576 16.82 -8.49 23.73
N HIS A 577 16.52 -9.43 22.83
CA HIS A 577 15.19 -10.04 22.72
C HIS A 577 14.76 -10.74 24.01
N ARG A 578 15.68 -11.43 24.71
CA ARG A 578 15.41 -12.04 26.01
C ARG A 578 15.07 -10.99 27.09
N LYS A 579 15.75 -9.84 27.10
CA LYS A 579 15.43 -8.73 28.03
C LYS A 579 14.06 -8.15 27.72
N MET A 580 13.76 -7.89 26.44
CA MET A 580 12.45 -7.40 26.00
C MET A 580 11.34 -8.38 26.41
N ALA A 581 11.52 -9.68 26.17
CA ALA A 581 10.54 -10.70 26.52
C ALA A 581 10.31 -10.84 28.04
N ASN A 582 11.38 -10.77 28.83
CA ASN A 582 11.28 -10.81 30.30
C ASN A 582 10.56 -9.59 30.87
N TRP A 583 10.77 -8.40 30.31
CA TRP A 583 10.02 -7.20 30.71
C TRP A 583 8.57 -7.27 30.25
N ALA A 584 8.32 -7.73 29.02
CA ALA A 584 6.97 -7.84 28.45
C ALA A 584 6.06 -8.82 29.21
N ASN A 585 6.65 -9.86 29.82
CA ASN A 585 5.93 -10.87 30.60
C ASN A 585 6.70 -11.21 31.89
N PRO A 586 6.64 -10.34 32.90
CA PRO A 586 7.39 -10.50 34.14
C PRO A 586 6.75 -11.57 35.04
N ALA A 587 7.58 -12.37 35.70
CA ALA A 587 7.10 -13.44 36.58
C ALA A 587 6.31 -12.88 37.78
N GLY A 588 5.12 -13.44 38.03
CA GLY A 588 4.29 -13.10 39.18
C GLY A 588 3.48 -11.80 39.05
N LEU A 589 3.50 -11.15 37.88
CA LEU A 589 2.71 -9.98 37.56
C LEU A 589 1.84 -10.24 36.31
N PRO A 590 0.81 -9.40 36.05
CA PRO A 590 0.12 -9.43 34.77
C PRO A 590 1.10 -9.20 33.60
N PRO A 591 0.91 -9.87 32.45
CA PRO A 591 1.76 -9.62 31.29
C PRO A 591 1.60 -8.17 30.81
N LEU A 592 2.72 -7.44 30.72
CA LEU A 592 2.71 -6.04 30.28
C LEU A 592 2.34 -5.92 28.80
N HIS A 593 2.64 -6.93 27.99
CA HIS A 593 2.29 -6.95 26.56
C HIS A 593 0.78 -6.88 26.29
N GLU A 594 -0.09 -7.19 27.25
CA GLU A 594 -1.55 -6.97 27.11
C GLU A 594 -1.89 -5.49 26.84
N SER A 595 -1.00 -4.57 27.21
CA SER A 595 -1.18 -3.13 26.98
C SER A 595 -0.83 -2.68 25.56
N TYR A 596 -0.10 -3.46 24.77
CA TYR A 596 0.32 -3.07 23.42
C TYR A 596 0.16 -4.17 22.37
N THR A 597 -0.45 -5.31 22.72
CA THR A 597 -0.82 -6.37 21.76
C THR A 597 -2.31 -6.68 21.91
N GLN A 598 -3.01 -7.01 20.83
CA GLN A 598 -4.48 -7.18 20.86
C GLN A 598 -5.18 -5.89 21.32
N VAL A 599 -4.66 -4.75 20.85
CA VAL A 599 -5.13 -3.40 21.18
C VAL A 599 -5.36 -2.56 19.94
N ASN A 600 -6.10 -1.48 20.12
CA ASN A 600 -6.23 -0.37 19.20
C ASN A 600 -5.65 0.90 19.84
N PRO A 601 -5.38 1.93 19.02
CA PRO A 601 -5.05 3.27 19.50
C PRO A 601 -6.10 3.79 20.48
N GLY A 602 -5.69 4.27 21.66
CA GLY A 602 -6.61 4.67 22.73
C GLY A 602 -7.23 6.07 22.55
N PRO A 603 -8.21 6.47 23.38
CA PRO A 603 -8.98 7.71 23.18
C PRO A 603 -8.25 9.02 23.54
N LEU A 604 -7.11 8.98 24.26
CA LEU A 604 -6.48 10.17 24.88
C LEU A 604 -5.32 10.73 24.03
N ARG A 605 -5.60 11.20 22.82
CA ARG A 605 -4.57 11.54 21.81
C ARG A 605 -3.63 12.69 22.19
N SER A 606 -4.09 13.65 22.98
CA SER A 606 -3.32 14.84 23.38
C SER A 606 -2.53 14.67 24.69
N ALA A 607 -2.37 13.44 25.19
CA ALA A 607 -1.68 13.17 26.44
C ALA A 607 -0.23 13.68 26.39
N ALA A 608 0.12 14.60 27.29
CA ALA A 608 1.49 15.14 27.41
C ALA A 608 2.44 14.21 28.18
N TRP A 609 1.90 13.27 28.96
CA TRP A 609 2.65 12.35 29.81
C TRP A 609 3.09 11.07 29.09
N GLY A 610 2.61 10.83 27.87
CA GLY A 610 2.92 9.62 27.11
C GLY A 610 1.85 9.26 26.08
N TYR A 611 1.53 7.97 26.01
CA TYR A 611 0.66 7.37 25.00
C TYR A 611 -0.46 6.56 25.63
N ASN A 612 -1.42 6.08 24.84
CA ASN A 612 -2.47 5.21 25.34
C ASN A 612 -3.02 4.28 24.27
N THR A 613 -3.40 3.08 24.70
CA THR A 613 -4.04 2.06 23.89
C THR A 613 -5.36 1.64 24.53
N ILE A 614 -6.17 0.91 23.79
CA ILE A 614 -7.43 0.34 24.27
C ILE A 614 -7.55 -1.08 23.76
N ASN A 615 -7.93 -2.04 24.61
CA ASN A 615 -8.07 -3.43 24.17
C ASN A 615 -9.17 -3.59 23.10
N VAL A 616 -9.12 -4.68 22.33
CA VAL A 616 -10.10 -4.96 21.25
C VAL A 616 -11.57 -4.90 21.73
N PRO A 617 -11.97 -5.45 22.89
CA PRO A 617 -13.33 -5.29 23.44
C PRO A 617 -13.70 -3.85 23.88
N ARG A 618 -12.72 -2.94 23.90
CA ARG A 618 -12.82 -1.54 24.32
C ARG A 618 -13.23 -1.30 25.77
N ASN A 619 -13.06 -2.29 26.65
CA ASN A 619 -13.44 -2.18 28.07
C ASN A 619 -12.24 -1.95 29.01
N ALA A 620 -11.03 -1.80 28.48
CA ALA A 620 -9.86 -1.36 29.23
C ALA A 620 -8.99 -0.42 28.40
N VAL A 621 -8.59 0.71 29.00
CA VAL A 621 -7.61 1.66 28.44
C VAL A 621 -6.29 1.50 29.18
N TYR A 622 -5.18 1.46 28.47
CA TYR A 622 -3.84 1.42 29.05
C TYR A 622 -3.17 2.77 28.87
N LEU A 623 -2.72 3.35 29.98
CA LEU A 623 -1.96 4.59 29.99
C LEU A 623 -0.48 4.22 30.01
N HIS A 624 0.23 4.55 28.93
CA HIS A 624 1.65 4.33 28.76
C HIS A 624 2.40 5.61 29.15
N ILE A 625 2.86 5.69 30.41
CA ILE A 625 3.47 6.90 30.97
C ILE A 625 4.97 6.78 30.80
N MET A 626 5.49 7.48 29.79
CA MET A 626 6.89 7.41 29.38
C MET A 626 7.37 8.75 28.84
N SER A 627 8.70 8.95 28.90
CA SER A 627 9.33 10.09 28.25
C SER A 627 9.94 9.68 26.91
N THR A 628 9.72 10.53 25.92
CA THR A 628 10.16 10.33 24.54
C THR A 628 10.73 11.62 23.94
N PRO A 629 11.59 11.53 22.90
CA PRO A 629 12.23 12.70 22.30
C PRO A 629 11.26 13.73 21.68
N ASP A 630 10.03 13.34 21.35
CA ASP A 630 8.97 14.20 20.81
C ASP A 630 8.21 15.02 21.88
N GLY A 631 8.69 15.03 23.13
CA GLY A 631 8.18 15.92 24.17
C GLY A 631 7.18 15.31 25.14
N LYS A 632 6.99 13.98 25.14
CA LYS A 632 6.26 13.32 26.23
C LYS A 632 7.09 13.37 27.51
N ALA A 633 6.45 13.78 28.60
CA ALA A 633 7.13 14.13 29.86
C ALA A 633 7.22 12.98 30.88
N GLY A 634 6.51 11.87 30.68
CA GLY A 634 6.38 10.82 31.68
C GLY A 634 5.56 11.25 32.90
N ILE A 635 5.91 10.74 34.09
CA ILE A 635 5.19 11.02 35.34
C ILE A 635 5.27 12.52 35.70
N PRO A 636 4.12 13.20 35.91
CA PRO A 636 4.10 14.61 36.33
C PRO A 636 4.82 14.85 37.67
N LYS A 637 5.55 15.96 37.76
CA LYS A 637 6.34 16.31 38.96
C LYS A 637 5.50 16.57 40.20
N ASP A 638 4.25 16.99 40.04
CA ASP A 638 3.30 17.23 41.13
C ASP A 638 2.58 15.94 41.57
N GLY A 639 2.88 14.80 40.95
CA GLY A 639 2.26 13.50 41.25
C GLY A 639 0.81 13.38 40.80
N SER A 640 0.27 14.36 40.04
CA SER A 640 -1.12 14.41 39.63
C SER A 640 -1.22 14.26 38.11
N LEU A 641 -1.68 13.10 37.63
CA LEU A 641 -1.87 12.84 36.20
C LEU A 641 -3.33 13.05 35.80
N VAL A 642 -3.56 13.72 34.67
CA VAL A 642 -4.89 13.92 34.09
C VAL A 642 -5.00 13.16 32.76
N ALA A 643 -6.07 12.39 32.63
CA ALA A 643 -6.43 11.61 31.45
C ALA A 643 -7.80 12.10 30.94
N GLU A 644 -7.80 12.90 29.88
CA GLU A 644 -9.00 13.47 29.27
C GLU A 644 -8.87 13.58 27.75
N PRO A 645 -9.98 13.50 26.98
CA PRO A 645 -11.34 13.16 27.43
C PRO A 645 -11.55 11.64 27.51
N LEU A 646 -11.96 11.12 28.67
CA LEU A 646 -12.40 9.73 28.85
C LEU A 646 -13.92 9.66 28.99
N ALA A 647 -14.61 9.29 27.91
CA ALA A 647 -16.07 9.31 27.88
C ALA A 647 -16.74 8.26 28.77
N GLN A 648 -16.02 7.17 29.07
CA GLN A 648 -16.55 6.04 29.82
C GLN A 648 -16.05 6.04 31.27
N ARG A 649 -16.92 5.61 32.20
CA ARG A 649 -16.60 5.55 33.63
C ARG A 649 -15.52 4.51 33.93
N ALA A 650 -14.45 4.93 34.61
CA ALA A 650 -13.44 4.07 35.20
C ALA A 650 -13.98 3.34 36.45
N VAL A 651 -13.67 2.05 36.58
CA VAL A 651 -14.08 1.16 37.67
C VAL A 651 -12.92 0.87 38.61
N SER A 652 -11.74 0.60 38.04
CA SER A 652 -10.52 0.30 38.78
C SER A 652 -9.32 0.78 37.98
N ILE A 653 -8.24 1.11 38.69
CA ILE A 653 -6.96 1.48 38.07
C ILE A 653 -5.84 0.75 38.81
N THR A 654 -5.03 0.03 38.04
CA THR A 654 -3.93 -0.79 38.56
C THR A 654 -2.64 -0.45 37.81
N CYS A 655 -1.56 -0.23 38.56
CA CYS A 655 -0.21 -0.15 37.99
C CYS A 655 0.26 -1.57 37.64
N MET A 656 0.34 -1.89 36.34
CA MET A 656 0.66 -3.25 35.88
C MET A 656 2.07 -3.68 36.28
N ASN A 657 3.01 -2.72 36.34
CA ASN A 657 4.41 -2.97 36.74
C ASN A 657 4.56 -3.45 38.19
N THR A 658 3.54 -3.22 39.05
CA THR A 658 3.61 -3.57 40.49
C THR A 658 2.41 -4.35 41.00
N GLY A 659 1.31 -4.43 40.24
CA GLY A 659 0.03 -5.02 40.67
C GLY A 659 -0.74 -4.19 41.71
N LYS A 660 -0.30 -2.96 42.02
CA LYS A 660 -0.91 -2.12 43.05
C LYS A 660 -2.04 -1.23 42.49
N PRO A 661 -3.12 -0.99 43.27
CA PRO A 661 -4.16 -0.06 42.88
C PRO A 661 -3.67 1.39 42.92
N VAL A 662 -4.21 2.23 42.04
CA VAL A 662 -3.90 3.67 41.96
C VAL A 662 -5.15 4.48 42.36
N PRO A 663 -5.06 5.40 43.33
CA PRO A 663 -6.18 6.27 43.69
C PRO A 663 -6.57 7.20 42.54
N PHE A 664 -7.87 7.38 42.33
CA PHE A 664 -8.40 8.23 41.27
C PHE A 664 -9.72 8.90 41.62
N VAL A 665 -10.01 9.99 40.93
CA VAL A 665 -11.32 10.64 40.89
C VAL A 665 -11.66 10.93 39.43
N GLN A 666 -12.89 10.62 39.03
CA GLN A 666 -13.40 10.97 37.69
C GLN A 666 -14.55 11.96 37.84
N ASN A 667 -14.44 13.10 37.16
CA ASN A 667 -15.49 14.11 37.05
C ASN A 667 -15.86 14.24 35.57
N ASP A 668 -17.05 13.76 35.20
CA ASP A 668 -17.48 13.68 33.80
C ASP A 668 -16.44 12.94 32.92
N ARG A 669 -15.78 13.65 31.99
CA ARG A 669 -14.76 13.08 31.09
C ARG A 669 -13.32 13.25 31.57
N GLU A 670 -13.11 13.94 32.68
CA GLU A 670 -11.78 14.15 33.26
C GLU A 670 -11.48 13.05 34.29
N LEU A 671 -10.44 12.26 34.05
CA LEU A 671 -9.93 11.27 34.99
C LEU A 671 -8.63 11.77 35.62
N LYS A 672 -8.64 11.99 36.93
CA LYS A 672 -7.48 12.46 37.70
C LYS A 672 -6.91 11.33 38.56
N LEU A 673 -5.60 11.10 38.47
CA LEU A 673 -4.86 10.00 39.10
C LEU A 673 -3.80 10.54 40.06
N ASP A 674 -3.69 9.94 41.24
CA ASP A 674 -2.56 10.15 42.15
C ASP A 674 -1.46 9.14 41.86
N VAL A 675 -0.40 9.61 41.19
CA VAL A 675 0.77 8.81 40.79
C VAL A 675 2.00 9.12 41.65
N SER A 676 1.84 9.89 42.74
CA SER A 676 2.95 10.34 43.59
C SER A 676 3.73 9.20 44.27
N ALA A 677 3.09 8.05 44.46
CA ALA A 677 3.66 6.87 45.11
C ALA A 677 4.18 5.80 44.12
N ILE A 678 4.23 6.12 42.82
CA ILE A 678 4.66 5.21 41.76
C ILE A 678 6.09 5.54 41.36
N ASP A 679 7.00 4.58 41.52
CA ASP A 679 8.34 4.67 40.95
C ASP A 679 8.26 4.48 39.43
N PRO A 680 8.81 5.41 38.62
CA PRO A 680 8.78 5.27 37.17
C PRO A 680 9.55 4.03 36.71
N ASP A 681 8.93 3.21 35.87
CA ASP A 681 9.62 2.19 35.09
C ASP A 681 10.45 2.88 33.99
N PRO A 682 11.71 2.45 33.75
CA PRO A 682 12.60 3.09 32.79
C PRO A 682 12.14 2.97 31.33
N ILE A 683 11.23 2.04 31.03
CA ILE A 683 10.65 1.84 29.71
C ILE A 683 9.26 2.47 29.68
N ASP A 684 8.37 1.98 30.55
CA ASP A 684 6.97 2.38 30.54
C ASP A 684 6.27 2.08 31.86
N THR A 685 5.72 3.13 32.49
CA THR A 685 4.85 2.98 33.64
C THR A 685 3.41 2.82 33.17
N ILE A 686 2.89 1.59 33.27
CA ILE A 686 1.62 1.21 32.64
C ILE A 686 0.50 1.19 33.67
N LEU A 687 -0.52 2.02 33.45
CA LEU A 687 -1.75 2.00 34.24
C LEU A 687 -2.89 1.40 33.42
N LYS A 688 -3.46 0.29 33.89
CA LYS A 688 -4.68 -0.29 33.31
C LYS A 688 -5.89 0.36 33.95
N VAL A 689 -6.71 1.02 33.14
CA VAL A 689 -8.00 1.62 33.51
C VAL A 689 -9.11 0.69 33.05
N GLU A 690 -9.76 -0.01 33.97
CA GLU A 690 -10.92 -0.84 33.65
C GLU A 690 -12.18 0.02 33.56
N LEU A 691 -12.98 -0.19 32.52
CA LEU A 691 -14.14 0.63 32.21
C LEU A 691 -15.44 -0.10 32.56
N ALA A 692 -16.48 0.65 32.90
CA ALA A 692 -17.80 0.09 33.22
C ALA A 692 -18.52 -0.57 32.03
N GLY A 693 -17.97 -0.43 30.82
CA GLY A 693 -18.48 -0.94 29.55
C GLY A 693 -17.56 -0.52 28.40
N PRO A 694 -17.84 -0.92 27.16
CA PRO A 694 -17.05 -0.51 26.00
C PRO A 694 -17.00 1.01 25.84
N HIS A 695 -15.80 1.57 25.68
CA HIS A 695 -15.65 2.98 25.33
C HIS A 695 -16.18 3.22 23.91
N PRO A 696 -16.93 4.30 23.65
CA PRO A 696 -17.33 4.66 22.28
C PRO A 696 -16.10 4.86 21.39
N ASP A 697 -16.23 4.62 20.10
CA ASP A 697 -15.21 5.06 19.15
C ASP A 697 -15.12 6.59 19.17
N VAL A 698 -13.89 7.09 19.12
CA VAL A 698 -13.60 8.51 18.92
C VAL A 698 -12.79 8.55 17.65
N GLU A 699 -13.26 9.26 16.62
CA GLU A 699 -12.45 9.48 15.43
C GLU A 699 -11.13 10.08 15.87
N ALA A 700 -10.02 9.47 15.43
CA ALA A 700 -8.71 10.07 15.64
C ALA A 700 -8.74 11.44 14.93
N PRO A 701 -8.34 12.54 15.60
CA PRO A 701 -7.93 13.73 14.87
C PRO A 701 -6.90 13.27 13.83
N GLN A 702 -6.99 13.76 12.59
CA GLN A 702 -5.89 13.57 11.64
C GLN A 702 -4.61 13.95 12.35
N ASN A 703 -3.59 13.10 12.28
CA ASN A 703 -2.36 13.23 13.06
C ASN A 703 -1.83 14.66 12.90
N THR A 704 -2.10 15.52 13.88
CA THR A 704 -1.56 16.87 13.92
C THR A 704 -0.14 16.68 14.37
N ASP A 705 0.75 16.95 13.43
CA ASP A 705 2.19 16.95 13.60
C ASP A 705 2.65 17.24 15.04
N VAL A 706 3.28 16.25 15.66
CA VAL A 706 3.66 16.27 17.08
C VAL A 706 4.98 17.01 17.31
N ARG A 707 5.73 17.34 16.24
CA ARG A 707 7.02 18.04 16.37
C ARG A 707 6.81 19.53 16.61
N ALA A 708 7.42 20.03 17.68
CA ALA A 708 7.39 21.44 18.01
C ALA A 708 7.99 22.27 16.88
N VAL A 709 7.26 23.32 16.46
CA VAL A 709 7.78 24.34 15.55
C VAL A 709 9.05 24.93 16.17
N PRO A 710 10.22 24.87 15.50
CA PRO A 710 11.38 25.62 15.95
C PRO A 710 11.00 27.11 16.05
N GLU A 711 11.24 27.70 17.22
CA GLU A 711 10.75 29.04 17.55
C GLU A 711 11.06 30.06 16.44
N GLY A 712 10.02 30.66 15.85
CA GLY A 712 10.12 31.68 14.83
C GLY A 712 10.49 31.20 13.41
N ASN A 713 10.62 29.90 13.15
CA ASN A 713 10.93 29.39 11.80
C ASN A 713 9.69 29.42 10.89
N LEU A 714 9.65 30.37 9.97
CA LEU A 714 8.62 30.57 8.96
C LEU A 714 8.59 29.46 7.90
N ALA A 715 9.73 28.79 7.66
CA ALA A 715 9.83 27.73 6.67
C ALA A 715 9.40 26.36 7.22
N TRP A 716 9.08 26.27 8.52
CA TRP A 716 8.59 25.06 9.15
C TRP A 716 7.39 24.48 8.38
N ARG A 717 7.60 23.28 7.84
CA ARG A 717 6.62 22.54 7.04
C ARG A 717 6.03 23.28 5.85
N LYS A 718 6.81 24.18 5.26
CA LYS A 718 6.39 24.89 4.06
C LYS A 718 6.72 24.09 2.79
N PRO A 719 5.84 24.15 1.77
CA PRO A 719 6.05 23.42 0.52
C PRO A 719 7.43 23.70 -0.09
N GLY A 720 8.15 22.63 -0.38
CA GLY A 720 9.41 22.63 -1.13
C GLY A 720 9.24 21.88 -2.46
N LEU A 721 9.81 22.42 -3.53
CA LEU A 721 9.85 21.79 -4.85
C LEU A 721 11.28 21.70 -5.35
N LEU A 722 11.62 20.58 -5.98
CA LEU A 722 12.85 20.42 -6.75
C LEU A 722 12.53 20.84 -8.18
N LEU A 723 13.28 21.79 -8.73
CA LEU A 723 13.07 22.29 -10.08
C LEU A 723 14.35 22.15 -10.90
N GLY A 724 14.21 21.92 -12.20
CA GLY A 724 15.34 22.12 -13.12
C GLY A 724 15.83 23.57 -13.04
N VAL A 725 17.07 23.85 -13.43
CA VAL A 725 17.69 25.20 -13.30
C VAL A 725 16.92 26.31 -14.04
N SER A 726 16.13 25.97 -15.05
CA SER A 726 15.23 26.89 -15.77
C SER A 726 13.93 27.17 -15.01
N GLY A 727 13.56 26.35 -14.03
CA GLY A 727 12.31 26.46 -13.27
C GLY A 727 11.05 26.10 -14.04
N ASP A 728 11.17 25.50 -15.23
CA ASP A 728 10.09 25.15 -16.16
C ASP A 728 9.45 23.77 -15.88
N HIS A 729 10.14 22.93 -15.11
CA HIS A 729 9.65 21.61 -14.75
C HIS A 729 10.15 21.20 -13.35
N THR A 730 9.42 20.28 -12.72
CA THR A 730 9.77 19.69 -11.42
C THR A 730 10.69 18.49 -11.59
N LEU A 731 11.68 18.37 -10.72
CA LEU A 731 12.54 17.20 -10.62
C LEU A 731 11.98 16.19 -9.59
N PRO A 732 12.18 14.90 -9.83
CA PRO A 732 12.06 13.89 -8.79
C PRO A 732 13.20 14.02 -7.79
N ALA A 733 13.13 13.27 -6.70
CA ALA A 733 14.19 13.25 -5.72
C ALA A 733 15.11 12.03 -5.91
N SER A 734 16.41 12.13 -5.61
CA SER A 734 17.40 11.08 -5.89
C SER A 734 17.77 10.19 -4.69
N ALA A 735 17.23 10.45 -3.51
CA ALA A 735 17.68 9.84 -2.25
C ALA A 735 16.60 9.02 -1.52
N PHE A 736 16.99 8.18 -0.56
CA PHE A 736 16.04 7.37 0.23
C PHE A 736 15.36 8.16 1.36
N HIS A 737 15.99 9.23 1.86
CA HIS A 737 15.43 10.14 2.87
C HIS A 737 15.10 11.47 2.23
N PHE A 738 13.82 11.78 2.12
CA PHE A 738 13.35 13.03 1.56
C PHE A 738 13.08 14.03 2.68
N ALA A 739 13.65 15.23 2.59
CA ALA A 739 13.11 16.37 3.32
C ALA A 739 11.70 16.63 2.76
N HIS A 740 10.68 16.22 3.51
CA HIS A 740 9.27 16.26 3.08
C HIS A 740 8.77 17.71 2.91
N TYR A 741 9.48 18.63 3.54
CA TYR A 741 9.25 20.07 3.54
C TYR A 741 10.57 20.83 3.38
N ALA A 742 10.49 22.14 3.14
CA ALA A 742 11.68 23.00 3.22
C ALA A 742 12.37 22.89 4.57
N ASN A 743 11.59 22.76 5.64
CA ASN A 743 12.10 22.36 6.94
C ASN A 743 11.16 21.39 7.66
N ASP A 744 11.68 20.24 8.09
CA ASP A 744 10.93 19.20 8.82
C ASP A 744 11.54 18.82 10.18
N GLY A 745 12.68 19.44 10.51
CA GLY A 745 13.39 19.28 11.78
C GLY A 745 14.25 18.03 11.85
N ILE A 746 14.37 17.25 10.77
CA ILE A 746 15.20 16.05 10.69
C ILE A 746 16.44 16.30 9.81
N ARG A 747 17.56 16.67 10.44
CA ARG A 747 18.83 16.89 9.74
C ARG A 747 19.43 15.66 9.05
N SER A 748 18.92 14.46 9.33
CA SER A 748 19.33 13.23 8.65
C SER A 748 18.57 12.99 7.33
N THR A 749 17.48 13.72 7.08
CA THR A 749 16.80 13.75 5.77
C THR A 749 17.34 14.86 4.90
N PHE A 750 17.15 14.75 3.58
CA PHE A 750 17.56 15.81 2.67
C PHE A 750 16.80 15.78 1.34
N ALA A 751 16.79 16.92 0.67
CA ALA A 751 16.31 17.08 -0.67
C ALA A 751 17.47 17.05 -1.67
N CYS A 752 17.39 16.18 -2.67
CA CYS A 752 18.34 16.10 -3.77
C CYS A 752 17.59 15.83 -5.08
N GLY A 753 17.79 16.66 -6.12
CA GLY A 753 17.16 16.46 -7.42
C GLY A 753 17.65 15.19 -8.13
N ALA A 754 16.77 14.45 -8.80
CA ALA A 754 17.16 13.31 -9.64
C ALA A 754 17.15 13.68 -11.12
N ASN A 755 17.95 12.96 -11.91
CA ASN A 755 18.21 13.15 -13.35
C ASN A 755 19.00 14.41 -13.73
N GLU A 756 19.11 15.40 -12.84
CA GLU A 756 19.88 16.62 -13.07
C GLU A 756 20.80 16.92 -11.88
N TYR A 757 22.08 17.21 -12.18
CA TYR A 757 23.08 17.55 -11.15
C TYR A 757 22.95 19.00 -10.67
N ALA A 758 22.77 19.92 -11.61
CA ALA A 758 22.44 21.31 -11.32
C ALA A 758 20.92 21.45 -11.26
N TRP A 759 20.41 21.98 -10.15
CA TRP A 759 18.97 22.08 -9.90
C TRP A 759 18.67 23.18 -8.87
N MET A 760 17.40 23.53 -8.69
CA MET A 760 16.93 24.52 -7.72
C MET A 760 16.01 23.92 -6.66
N TYR A 761 16.28 24.19 -5.39
CA TYR A 761 15.30 23.99 -4.32
C TYR A 761 14.42 25.22 -4.20
N HIS A 762 13.12 25.06 -4.34
CA HIS A 762 12.13 26.14 -4.33
C HIS A 762 11.18 26.02 -3.15
N LEU A 763 11.26 26.94 -2.21
CA LEU A 763 10.40 27.04 -1.03
C LEU A 763 9.29 28.07 -1.26
N ASP A 764 8.04 27.71 -0.96
CA ASP A 764 6.88 28.61 -0.88
C ASP A 764 6.41 28.75 0.57
N LEU A 765 6.52 29.93 1.16
CA LEU A 765 6.02 30.25 2.51
C LEU A 765 4.47 30.35 2.58
N GLU A 766 3.78 30.09 1.46
CA GLU A 766 2.34 30.14 1.19
C GLU A 766 1.73 31.55 1.23
N SER A 767 2.34 32.45 1.98
CA SER A 767 1.98 33.85 2.14
C SER A 767 3.22 34.72 2.28
N GLU A 768 3.11 36.02 1.97
CA GLU A 768 4.21 36.95 2.21
C GLU A 768 4.52 37.07 3.72
N LYS A 769 5.79 36.94 4.08
CA LYS A 769 6.33 37.09 5.44
C LYS A 769 7.46 38.11 5.47
N GLN A 770 7.72 38.73 6.62
CA GLN A 770 8.82 39.68 6.78
C GLN A 770 10.12 38.94 7.08
N VAL A 771 10.69 38.31 6.06
CA VAL A 771 11.90 37.49 6.23
C VAL A 771 13.12 38.39 6.39
N SER A 772 13.91 38.14 7.43
CA SER A 772 15.16 38.85 7.72
C SER A 772 16.36 37.92 7.88
N ARG A 773 16.14 36.61 8.01
CA ARG A 773 17.19 35.61 8.17
C ARG A 773 16.82 34.31 7.46
N ILE A 774 17.79 33.74 6.75
CA ILE A 774 17.67 32.47 6.02
C ILE A 774 18.83 31.59 6.43
N VAL A 775 18.57 30.31 6.71
CA VAL A 775 19.61 29.34 7.04
C VAL A 775 19.50 28.14 6.11
N ILE A 776 20.61 27.72 5.54
CA ILE A 776 20.70 26.56 4.66
C ILE A 776 21.59 25.53 5.34
N HIS A 777 21.11 24.30 5.46
CA HIS A 777 21.88 23.16 5.93
C HIS A 777 22.05 22.17 4.77
N PHE A 778 23.29 21.86 4.40
CA PHE A 778 23.58 20.80 3.43
C PHE A 778 23.85 19.45 4.13
N ALA A 779 23.48 18.35 3.48
CA ALA A 779 23.57 16.97 3.99
C ALA A 779 24.63 16.12 3.27
N GLY A 780 24.78 14.86 3.67
CA GLY A 780 25.48 13.83 2.89
C GLY A 780 24.50 13.03 2.03
N HIS A 781 24.97 12.46 0.92
CA HIS A 781 24.15 11.59 0.05
C HIS A 781 23.92 10.19 0.66
N ALA A 782 24.87 9.74 1.50
CA ALA A 782 24.86 8.48 2.25
C ALA A 782 25.82 8.63 3.46
N PRO A 783 25.87 7.68 4.41
CA PRO A 783 26.94 7.66 5.41
C PRO A 783 28.30 7.76 4.69
N ASP A 784 29.07 8.79 5.05
CA ASP A 784 30.38 9.13 4.49
C ASP A 784 30.44 9.63 3.02
N VAL A 785 29.31 9.83 2.34
CA VAL A 785 29.28 10.42 0.99
C VAL A 785 28.87 11.89 1.06
N PRO A 786 29.71 12.85 0.64
CA PRO A 786 29.38 14.27 0.69
C PRO A 786 28.24 14.63 -0.28
N GLY A 787 27.31 15.48 0.14
CA GLY A 787 26.16 15.94 -0.66
C GLY A 787 25.98 17.46 -0.59
N TYR A 788 26.82 18.23 -1.29
CA TYR A 788 26.75 19.69 -1.25
C TYR A 788 27.09 20.32 -2.60
N PRO A 789 26.57 21.52 -2.89
CA PRO A 789 27.05 22.30 -4.01
C PRO A 789 28.45 22.84 -3.71
N THR A 790 29.33 22.85 -4.71
CA THR A 790 30.59 23.60 -4.66
C THR A 790 30.39 25.06 -5.06
N GLU A 791 29.38 25.34 -5.90
CA GLU A 791 28.92 26.68 -6.26
C GLU A 791 27.39 26.75 -6.24
N TYR A 792 26.82 27.74 -5.57
CA TYR A 792 25.36 27.93 -5.50
C TYR A 792 24.95 29.40 -5.33
N LYS A 793 23.68 29.68 -5.61
CA LYS A 793 23.07 31.00 -5.43
C LYS A 793 21.82 30.92 -4.56
N VAL A 794 21.48 32.02 -3.90
CA VAL A 794 20.25 32.16 -3.11
C VAL A 794 19.41 33.31 -3.65
N HIS A 795 18.16 33.03 -3.97
CA HIS A 795 17.23 33.99 -4.58
C HIS A 795 15.96 34.14 -3.76
N LEU A 796 15.39 35.35 -3.76
CA LEU A 796 14.16 35.69 -3.06
C LEU A 796 13.13 36.26 -4.04
N SER A 797 11.85 35.99 -3.79
CA SER A 797 10.75 36.56 -4.56
C SER A 797 9.48 36.75 -3.73
N ARG A 798 8.65 37.70 -4.16
CA ARG A 798 7.31 37.97 -3.63
C ARG A 798 6.21 37.29 -4.41
N ASP A 799 6.36 37.27 -5.73
CA ASP A 799 5.32 36.92 -6.70
C ASP A 799 5.65 35.63 -7.48
N GLY A 800 6.85 35.07 -7.29
CA GLY A 800 7.34 33.90 -8.03
C GLY A 800 7.81 34.22 -9.45
N GLN A 801 7.69 35.47 -9.89
CA GLN A 801 8.03 35.93 -11.24
C GLN A 801 9.30 36.80 -11.23
N SER A 802 9.38 37.72 -10.28
CA SER A 802 10.49 38.65 -10.10
C SER A 802 11.44 38.15 -9.02
N TRP A 803 12.70 37.91 -9.35
CA TRP A 803 13.68 37.29 -8.45
C TRP A 803 14.89 38.18 -8.19
N SER A 804 15.30 38.28 -6.93
CA SER A 804 16.55 38.94 -6.51
C SER A 804 17.55 37.91 -5.99
N CYS A 805 18.75 37.86 -6.58
CA CYS A 805 19.86 37.07 -6.03
C CYS A 805 20.50 37.83 -4.86
N ILE A 806 20.56 37.20 -3.68
CA ILE A 806 21.11 37.81 -2.47
C ILE A 806 22.48 37.25 -2.08
N ALA A 807 22.84 36.07 -2.60
CA ALA A 807 24.12 35.42 -2.35
C ALA A 807 24.54 34.54 -3.52
N HIS A 808 25.85 34.47 -3.76
CA HIS A 808 26.48 33.59 -4.73
C HIS A 808 27.80 33.09 -4.14
N GLU A 809 27.80 31.83 -3.70
CA GLU A 809 28.96 31.16 -3.10
C GLU A 809 29.64 30.28 -4.14
N THR A 810 30.97 30.39 -4.28
CA THR A 810 31.72 29.71 -5.36
C THR A 810 32.72 28.65 -4.89
N GLN A 811 32.86 28.44 -3.57
CA GLN A 811 33.83 27.52 -2.99
C GLN A 811 33.26 26.77 -1.77
N CYS A 812 32.00 26.37 -1.83
CA CYS A 812 31.31 25.69 -0.74
C CYS A 812 31.88 24.27 -0.54
N LYS A 813 32.02 23.87 0.75
CA LYS A 813 32.51 22.54 1.18
C LYS A 813 31.49 21.80 2.05
N GLY A 814 30.21 22.15 1.89
CA GLY A 814 29.10 21.66 2.71
C GLY A 814 29.00 22.38 4.07
N GLY A 815 28.07 21.94 4.90
CA GLY A 815 27.79 22.54 6.21
C GLY A 815 26.57 23.46 6.22
N SER A 816 26.58 24.44 7.13
CA SER A 816 25.44 25.35 7.37
C SER A 816 25.81 26.79 7.06
N PHE A 817 24.92 27.52 6.40
CA PHE A 817 25.15 28.90 5.95
C PHE A 817 23.98 29.78 6.38
N GLU A 818 24.26 30.93 6.97
CA GLU A 818 23.26 31.92 7.38
C GLU A 818 23.39 33.19 6.55
N TYR A 819 22.25 33.67 6.05
CA TYR A 819 22.12 34.92 5.31
C TYR A 819 21.18 35.86 6.05
N ARG A 820 21.62 37.10 6.23
CA ARG A 820 20.80 38.17 6.81
C ARG A 820 20.44 39.17 5.74
N VAL A 821 19.17 39.54 5.69
CA VAL A 821 18.63 40.52 4.76
C VAL A 821 17.82 41.56 5.54
N GLU A 822 17.69 42.76 4.97
CA GLU A 822 16.76 43.75 5.51
C GLU A 822 15.34 43.16 5.51
N PRO A 823 14.58 43.27 6.62
CA PRO A 823 13.23 42.73 6.71
C PRO A 823 12.38 43.15 5.52
N SER A 824 12.02 42.16 4.69
CA SER A 824 11.36 42.39 3.40
C SER A 824 10.20 41.42 3.23
N PRO A 825 9.09 41.84 2.59
CA PRO A 825 8.01 40.93 2.24
C PRO A 825 8.55 39.91 1.24
N ILE A 826 8.54 38.63 1.62
CA ILE A 826 9.03 37.50 0.81
C ILE A 826 8.02 36.36 0.93
N ARG A 827 7.73 35.70 -0.19
CA ARG A 827 6.95 34.46 -0.21
C ARG A 827 7.79 33.27 -0.66
N TYR A 828 8.68 33.46 -1.62
CA TYR A 828 9.45 32.38 -2.21
C TYR A 828 10.96 32.54 -1.98
N ILE A 829 11.62 31.41 -1.72
CA ILE A 829 13.07 31.31 -1.58
C ILE A 829 13.58 30.22 -2.53
N ARG A 830 14.67 30.48 -3.26
CA ARG A 830 15.33 29.49 -4.12
C ARG A 830 16.79 29.33 -3.76
N VAL A 831 17.27 28.09 -3.72
CA VAL A 831 18.69 27.74 -3.68
C VAL A 831 19.04 27.05 -4.99
N GLU A 832 19.85 27.68 -5.83
CA GLU A 832 20.26 27.20 -7.16
C GLU A 832 21.67 26.62 -7.08
N ALA A 833 21.83 25.31 -7.36
CA ALA A 833 23.14 24.73 -7.57
C ALA A 833 23.67 25.09 -8.95
N VAL A 834 24.88 25.65 -8.99
CA VAL A 834 25.65 25.87 -10.23
C VAL A 834 26.59 24.69 -10.48
N THR A 835 27.29 24.23 -9.43
CA THR A 835 28.06 22.98 -9.42
C THR A 835 27.86 22.23 -8.10
N PRO A 836 27.84 20.88 -8.06
CA PRO A 836 28.07 19.96 -9.18
C PRO A 836 27.06 20.04 -10.32
N ASN A 837 27.55 19.99 -11.55
CA ASN A 837 26.74 19.86 -12.77
C ASN A 837 27.06 18.58 -13.56
N GLY A 838 27.73 17.62 -12.91
CA GLY A 838 28.02 16.29 -13.45
C GLY A 838 28.51 15.30 -12.37
N PRO A 839 28.58 14.00 -12.69
CA PRO A 839 28.77 12.88 -11.75
C PRO A 839 30.07 12.88 -10.94
N ASP A 840 31.18 13.34 -11.53
CA ASP A 840 32.53 13.16 -10.96
C ASP A 840 33.09 14.44 -10.32
N GLN A 841 32.21 15.33 -9.86
CA GLN A 841 32.60 16.61 -9.26
C GLN A 841 32.57 16.55 -7.73
N GLU A 842 33.44 17.34 -7.10
CA GLU A 842 33.50 17.45 -5.64
C GLU A 842 32.14 17.89 -5.07
N GLY A 843 31.74 17.29 -3.94
CA GLY A 843 30.42 17.48 -3.35
C GLY A 843 29.34 16.57 -3.92
N VAL A 844 29.64 15.84 -5.01
CA VAL A 844 28.80 14.85 -5.73
C VAL A 844 27.53 15.46 -6.32
N GLN A 845 26.64 15.97 -5.47
CA GLN A 845 25.42 16.65 -5.84
C GLN A 845 24.92 17.52 -4.67
N MET A 846 24.27 18.65 -4.95
CA MET A 846 23.62 19.44 -3.90
C MET A 846 22.56 18.59 -3.17
N CYS A 847 22.70 18.45 -1.85
CA CYS A 847 21.71 17.84 -0.97
C CYS A 847 21.38 18.84 0.15
N ILE A 848 20.14 19.35 0.22
CA ILE A 848 19.72 20.32 1.25
C ILE A 848 18.97 19.56 2.34
N ALA A 849 19.53 19.53 3.55
CA ALA A 849 18.90 18.94 4.73
C ALA A 849 17.72 19.79 5.21
N GLU A 850 17.94 21.09 5.36
CA GLU A 850 16.98 22.03 5.92
C GLU A 850 17.18 23.41 5.27
N LEU A 851 16.08 24.07 4.93
CA LEU A 851 16.01 25.46 4.50
C LEU A 851 15.09 26.23 5.46
N GLU A 852 15.69 27.05 6.30
CA GLU A 852 15.02 27.79 7.36
C GLU A 852 14.82 29.26 6.97
N ALA A 853 13.75 29.88 7.47
CA ALA A 853 13.49 31.31 7.28
C ALA A 853 12.91 31.90 8.57
N TYR A 854 13.29 33.12 8.94
CA TYR A 854 12.86 33.74 10.21
C TYR A 854 12.51 35.21 10.03
N GLU A 855 11.60 35.69 10.87
CA GLU A 855 11.41 37.12 11.16
C GLU A 855 12.43 37.57 12.22
N SER A 856 12.61 38.89 12.37
CA SER A 856 13.62 39.53 13.20
C SER A 856 13.41 39.38 14.70
#